data_AF-A0A2V2UN53-F1
#
_entry.id   AF-A0A2V2UN53-F1
#
_cell.length_a   1.000
_cell.length_b   1.000
_cell.length_c   1.000
_cell.angle_alpha   90.00
_cell.angle_beta   90.00
_cell.angle_gamma   90.00
#
_symmetry.space_group_name_H-M   'P 1'
#
loop_
_entity.id
_entity.type
_entity.pdbx_description
1 polymer ?
#
loop_
_entity_poly.entity_id
_entity_poly.type
_entity_poly.pdbx_seq_one_letter_code
_entity_poly.pdbx_strand_id
1 'polypeptide(L)'
;MLSRVAAVMAPRTHNRRGVTGSSGRRREGGESEPQRPNMSRRVFDSTILLLLVTTMCCDTCGAAAAKENDGKSDLRSAEELQWVNLFVPQTTPVLPEGGGTPGTKRDAFVSPSLVSAGGVLAAFARGEIDAQYAVDGKLIKPTSSAVVAEYIDSSWDWFTLVEKVSESTWKAYTVLSKAEGKGNLDFVLRPTTTTKGNKVFLLVGSYDMLNESGIWKRDSPDLKLVVGEVTKPSAGGEPSGWITWGTPTSLNQTTLKIPKAGLKDFYSSGGSGVVMEDGTIVFPVIAFNAGNAGFSTTIYSTDDGANWMLSNGTPPAECLEPRITEWEGSLPMIVDCVDGQRVYESRDMGTTWTEAVGTLSGVWAKSQSFFRDLNLRVDALIAATIEGRKVMLYTQRGYASGEKRVNPLYLWVTDNNRSFYFGPIAMGNAANSMFVSSLLYSDGSLHLLQRRANDKGSVISLARLTEELKTIKSVLSTWSRLDASFSASSTPTAGLVGLLSNSASGDAWIDDYRSVNAKVMNAVKVHDGFKFTGFGSGAIWPVNNRESNGPHTFVNYNFTLVATVIVHKVPKNSTTLLGAVLAEPISTLFIGLSYGTDGTWETVFNGETTTSGSTWMPGKEYQVALMLQDGNKGSVYVDGMSVGSLATLPTPEVRGAEIADFYFVGGEDEEDKKSSSVTVKNVFLYNRPLGVDELRMVKKIDGSMHGGVSRALLLLLGLCGFAALY
;
A
#
# COMPACT_ATOMS: atom_id res chain seq x y z
N MET A 1 -44.92 59.98 12.49
CA MET A 1 -44.86 60.65 13.82
C MET A 1 -43.39 60.77 14.24
N LEU A 2 -43.11 61.34 15.43
CA LEU A 2 -41.76 61.63 15.96
C LEU A 2 -40.95 60.33 16.24
N SER A 3 -39.61 60.23 16.36
CA SER A 3 -38.41 61.10 16.18
C SER A 3 -37.51 61.12 17.44
N ARG A 4 -36.18 61.05 17.23
CA ARG A 4 -35.05 61.24 18.20
C ARG A 4 -34.85 60.15 19.28
N VAL A 5 -33.71 60.06 20.01
CA VAL A 5 -32.23 60.19 19.74
C VAL A 5 -31.52 60.20 21.10
N ALA A 6 -30.41 59.45 21.26
CA ALA A 6 -29.37 59.70 22.28
C ALA A 6 -28.06 58.99 21.89
N ALA A 7 -26.90 59.54 22.28
CA ALA A 7 -25.55 59.02 22.03
C ALA A 7 -24.51 59.71 22.94
N VAL A 8 -23.21 59.40 22.77
CA VAL A 8 -22.04 60.10 23.38
C VAL A 8 -21.84 59.71 24.88
N MET A 9 -20.65 59.54 25.47
CA MET A 9 -19.26 59.89 25.12
C MET A 9 -18.23 58.84 25.58
N ALA A 10 -16.96 59.01 25.19
CA ALA A 10 -15.79 58.41 25.86
C ALA A 10 -14.67 59.47 26.00
N PRO A 11 -13.85 59.44 27.08
CA PRO A 11 -12.58 60.17 27.12
C PRO A 11 -11.35 59.27 27.41
N ARG A 12 -10.16 59.79 27.06
CA ARG A 12 -8.83 59.20 27.34
C ARG A 12 -8.11 59.98 28.44
N THR A 13 -7.29 59.31 29.26
CA THR A 13 -5.91 59.70 29.70
C THR A 13 -5.29 58.53 30.51
N HIS A 14 -4.00 58.14 30.52
CA HIS A 14 -2.64 58.72 30.40
C HIS A 14 -1.91 58.92 31.75
N ASN A 15 -0.67 58.37 31.86
CA ASN A 15 0.41 58.70 32.83
C ASN A 15 0.31 58.10 34.27
N ARG A 16 1.39 57.80 35.04
CA ARG A 16 2.87 57.82 34.83
C ARG A 16 3.67 57.09 35.96
N ARG A 17 4.84 56.51 35.62
CA ARG A 17 6.16 56.41 36.35
C ARG A 17 6.34 55.74 37.74
N GLY A 18 7.53 55.12 37.91
CA GLY A 18 8.27 54.88 39.18
C GLY A 18 8.49 53.39 39.50
N VAL A 19 9.63 52.69 39.30
CA VAL A 19 11.10 52.94 39.21
C VAL A 19 11.89 52.88 40.53
N THR A 20 12.51 51.71 40.81
CA THR A 20 13.83 51.39 41.47
C THR A 20 13.83 49.91 41.94
N GLY A 21 14.94 49.15 42.01
CA GLY A 21 16.27 49.37 41.41
C GLY A 21 17.36 48.31 41.79
N SER A 22 18.16 47.89 40.79
CA SER A 22 19.59 47.48 40.85
C SER A 22 20.13 46.39 41.82
N SER A 23 20.54 45.23 41.26
CA SER A 23 21.95 44.72 41.18
C SER A 23 21.95 43.20 40.86
N GLY A 24 22.84 42.58 40.05
CA GLY A 24 24.01 42.98 39.21
C GLY A 24 24.42 41.76 38.32
N ARG A 25 25.66 41.49 37.85
CA ARG A 25 26.96 42.20 37.82
C ARG A 25 27.99 41.48 36.87
N ARG A 26 27.90 41.59 35.53
CA ARG A 26 28.91 41.13 34.49
C ARG A 26 29.10 39.58 34.41
N ARG A 27 29.67 38.92 33.38
CA ARG A 27 30.36 39.20 32.06
C ARG A 27 30.37 37.84 31.26
N GLU A 28 30.68 37.66 29.96
CA GLU A 28 30.79 38.48 28.72
C GLU A 28 30.81 37.53 27.47
N GLY A 29 30.42 38.00 26.27
CA GLY A 29 30.64 37.33 24.96
C GLY A 29 29.61 36.24 24.58
N GLY A 30 29.17 36.10 23.31
CA GLY A 30 29.47 36.91 22.11
C GLY A 30 28.54 36.59 20.91
N GLU A 31 28.65 37.40 19.85
CA GLU A 31 28.07 37.27 18.50
C GLU A 31 26.54 37.05 18.36
N SER A 32 25.84 38.12 18.00
CA SER A 32 24.41 38.12 17.63
C SER A 32 24.23 38.17 16.10
N GLU A 33 23.62 37.13 15.51
CA GLU A 33 23.26 37.12 14.08
C GLU A 33 22.12 38.14 13.78
N PRO A 34 22.05 38.76 12.58
CA PRO A 34 21.03 39.77 12.28
C PRO A 34 19.62 39.18 12.11
N GLN A 35 18.59 39.93 12.52
CA GLN A 35 17.21 39.61 12.19
C GLN A 35 17.01 39.55 10.66
N ARG A 36 16.57 38.41 10.13
CA ARG A 36 16.14 38.31 8.73
C ARG A 36 14.86 39.13 8.51
N PRO A 37 14.74 39.88 7.39
CA PRO A 37 13.55 40.67 7.11
C PRO A 37 12.36 39.77 6.73
N ASN A 38 11.16 40.14 7.20
CA ASN A 38 9.91 39.64 6.64
C ASN A 38 9.85 40.03 5.15
N MET A 39 9.74 39.05 4.25
CA MET A 39 9.42 39.28 2.85
C MET A 39 8.21 38.45 2.41
N SER A 40 7.55 38.95 1.37
CA SER A 40 6.17 38.61 1.04
C SER A 40 6.01 37.27 0.33
N ARG A 41 4.82 36.67 0.51
CA ARG A 41 4.33 35.58 -0.35
C ARG A 41 4.45 36.01 -1.82
N ARG A 42 5.21 35.24 -2.60
CA ARG A 42 5.10 35.21 -4.06
C ARG A 42 4.82 33.78 -4.51
N VAL A 43 4.01 33.66 -5.55
CA VAL A 43 3.74 32.41 -6.24
C VAL A 43 5.04 31.95 -6.90
N PHE A 44 5.32 30.65 -6.86
CA PHE A 44 6.40 30.02 -7.61
C PHE A 44 5.79 29.18 -8.74
N ASP A 45 6.15 29.51 -9.97
CA ASP A 45 5.60 28.90 -11.18
C ASP A 45 6.21 27.52 -11.51
N SER A 46 5.58 26.84 -12.48
CA SER A 46 5.71 25.42 -12.84
C SER A 46 7.10 24.96 -13.38
N THR A 47 8.16 25.73 -13.18
CA THR A 47 9.46 25.51 -13.84
C THR A 47 10.27 24.33 -13.29
N ILE A 48 9.98 23.87 -12.06
CA ILE A 48 10.78 22.83 -11.38
C ILE A 48 10.52 21.43 -11.96
N LEU A 49 9.30 21.14 -12.43
CA LEU A 49 8.99 19.84 -13.05
C LEU A 49 9.78 19.61 -14.36
N LEU A 50 10.13 20.67 -15.08
CA LEU A 50 10.81 20.57 -16.38
C LEU A 50 12.30 20.19 -16.26
N LEU A 51 12.94 20.46 -15.12
CA LEU A 51 14.38 20.25 -14.88
C LEU A 51 14.75 18.82 -14.49
N LEU A 52 13.77 17.98 -14.14
CA LEU A 52 13.97 16.57 -13.79
C LEU A 52 13.93 15.62 -15.00
N VAL A 53 13.48 16.10 -16.16
CA VAL A 53 13.24 15.26 -17.36
C VAL A 53 14.43 15.24 -18.33
N THR A 54 15.33 16.24 -18.27
CA THR A 54 16.29 16.54 -19.34
C THR A 54 17.74 16.14 -19.08
N THR A 55 18.07 15.64 -17.88
CA THR A 55 19.47 15.49 -17.41
C THR A 55 19.93 14.05 -17.15
N MET A 56 19.09 13.04 -17.34
CA MET A 56 19.44 11.62 -17.09
C MET A 56 19.80 10.80 -18.33
N CYS A 57 19.96 11.43 -19.50
CA CYS A 57 20.31 10.75 -20.76
C CYS A 57 21.82 10.75 -21.07
N CYS A 58 22.67 10.45 -20.07
CA CYS A 58 24.09 10.10 -20.27
C CYS A 58 24.71 9.57 -18.96
N ASP A 59 24.82 8.25 -18.79
CA ASP A 59 25.87 7.61 -17.99
C ASP A 59 26.02 6.13 -18.40
N THR A 60 27.24 5.60 -18.39
CA THR A 60 27.58 4.30 -19.01
C THR A 60 27.61 3.14 -18.01
N CYS A 61 27.04 2.00 -18.40
CA CYS A 61 27.00 0.81 -17.55
C CYS A 61 28.38 0.12 -17.46
N GLY A 62 28.99 0.16 -16.27
CA GLY A 62 30.12 -0.72 -15.90
C GLY A 62 29.66 -2.12 -15.49
N ALA A 63 30.52 -3.12 -15.70
CA ALA A 63 30.20 -4.53 -15.44
C ALA A 63 30.19 -4.90 -13.94
N ALA A 64 29.53 -6.02 -13.61
CA ALA A 64 29.27 -6.45 -12.24
C ALA A 64 30.46 -7.13 -11.53
N ALA A 65 30.42 -7.11 -10.20
CA ALA A 65 31.23 -7.93 -9.29
C ALA A 65 30.33 -8.66 -8.28
N ALA A 66 30.88 -9.67 -7.59
CA ALA A 66 30.13 -10.77 -6.98
C ALA A 66 29.38 -10.45 -5.66
N LYS A 67 28.60 -11.45 -5.19
CA LYS A 67 27.85 -11.45 -3.93
C LYS A 67 28.75 -11.48 -2.69
N GLU A 68 28.20 -11.00 -1.58
CA GLU A 68 28.46 -11.53 -0.24
C GLU A 68 27.10 -11.72 0.46
N ASN A 69 26.98 -12.67 1.38
CA ASN A 69 25.71 -13.09 2.00
C ASN A 69 25.70 -12.76 3.49
N ASP A 70 24.85 -11.83 3.94
CA ASP A 70 24.48 -11.69 5.35
C ASP A 70 23.13 -12.35 5.62
N GLY A 71 23.11 -13.34 6.51
CA GLY A 71 21.96 -14.21 6.71
C GLY A 71 21.09 -13.85 7.93
N LYS A 72 19.94 -13.21 7.71
CA LYS A 72 18.77 -13.40 8.61
C LYS A 72 17.39 -13.12 7.96
N SER A 73 16.83 -14.11 7.27
CA SER A 73 15.37 -14.22 7.01
C SER A 73 14.97 -15.62 6.56
N ASP A 74 14.18 -16.36 7.36
CA ASP A 74 13.64 -17.68 7.00
C ASP A 74 12.41 -17.62 6.07
N LEU A 75 12.41 -16.65 5.16
CA LEU A 75 11.57 -16.58 3.97
C LEU A 75 12.52 -16.44 2.79
N ARG A 76 12.39 -17.34 1.79
CA ARG A 76 13.38 -17.59 0.73
C ARG A 76 14.06 -16.31 0.23
N SER A 77 15.40 -16.32 0.25
CA SER A 77 16.16 -15.48 -0.67
C SER A 77 15.68 -15.81 -2.09
N ALA A 78 15.27 -14.78 -2.84
CA ALA A 78 14.46 -14.98 -4.03
C ALA A 78 15.12 -15.96 -5.02
N GLU A 79 14.41 -17.06 -5.32
CA GLU A 79 14.41 -17.57 -6.68
C GLU A 79 13.94 -16.41 -7.55
N GLU A 80 14.79 -15.93 -8.46
CA GLU A 80 14.41 -14.82 -9.32
C GLU A 80 13.14 -15.21 -10.09
N LEU A 81 12.07 -14.43 -9.90
CA LEU A 81 10.79 -14.67 -10.58
C LEU A 81 11.05 -15.00 -12.05
N GLN A 82 10.45 -16.06 -12.55
CA GLN A 82 10.63 -16.40 -13.95
C GLN A 82 9.92 -15.33 -14.80
N TRP A 83 10.73 -14.51 -15.47
CA TRP A 83 10.26 -13.44 -16.34
C TRP A 83 10.33 -13.87 -17.80
N VAL A 84 9.26 -13.61 -18.54
CA VAL A 84 9.31 -13.54 -20.00
C VAL A 84 9.25 -12.07 -20.41
N ASN A 85 10.08 -11.66 -21.36
CA ASN A 85 10.02 -10.31 -21.92
C ASN A 85 9.05 -10.33 -23.11
N LEU A 86 7.96 -9.56 -23.00
CA LEU A 86 6.97 -9.43 -24.06
C LEU A 86 7.44 -8.32 -25.03
N PHE A 87 7.37 -7.08 -24.54
CA PHE A 87 7.69 -5.89 -25.31
C PHE A 87 9.15 -5.48 -25.06
N VAL A 88 10.02 -5.70 -26.04
CA VAL A 88 11.47 -5.41 -25.97
C VAL A 88 11.85 -4.37 -27.03
N PRO A 89 12.41 -3.20 -26.66
CA PRO A 89 12.81 -2.18 -27.62
C PRO A 89 13.77 -2.69 -28.68
N GLN A 90 13.65 -2.10 -29.87
CA GLN A 90 14.42 -2.44 -31.07
C GLN A 90 14.41 -3.94 -31.45
N THR A 91 13.52 -4.75 -30.85
CA THR A 91 13.51 -6.21 -30.96
C THR A 91 12.10 -6.72 -31.32
N THR A 92 11.10 -6.49 -30.46
CA THR A 92 9.71 -6.91 -30.70
C THR A 92 9.13 -6.16 -31.92
N PRO A 93 8.68 -6.84 -32.98
CA PRO A 93 8.06 -6.21 -34.13
C PRO A 93 6.61 -5.83 -33.82
N VAL A 94 6.25 -4.57 -34.04
CA VAL A 94 4.87 -4.06 -33.87
C VAL A 94 4.20 -3.94 -35.24
N LEU A 95 3.15 -4.72 -35.48
CA LEU A 95 2.32 -4.61 -36.69
C LEU A 95 1.41 -3.38 -36.64
N PRO A 96 1.07 -2.78 -37.80
CA PRO A 96 0.06 -1.73 -37.89
C PRO A 96 -1.35 -2.26 -37.60
N GLU A 97 -2.27 -1.34 -37.30
CA GLU A 97 -3.70 -1.60 -37.20
C GLU A 97 -4.24 -2.17 -38.53
N GLY A 98 -5.15 -3.15 -38.47
CA GLY A 98 -5.63 -3.89 -39.66
C GLY A 98 -4.64 -4.93 -40.22
N GLY A 99 -3.38 -4.94 -39.75
CA GLY A 99 -2.35 -5.89 -40.17
C GLY A 99 -1.56 -5.45 -41.42
N GLY A 100 -0.30 -5.90 -41.49
CA GLY A 100 0.60 -5.56 -42.59
C GLY A 100 2.06 -5.91 -42.26
N THR A 101 2.93 -5.88 -43.26
CA THR A 101 4.38 -6.13 -43.12
C THR A 101 5.20 -5.11 -43.92
N PRO A 102 6.41 -4.73 -43.48
CA PRO A 102 7.10 -5.18 -42.25
C PRO A 102 6.52 -4.56 -40.97
N GLY A 103 6.72 -5.25 -39.84
CA GLY A 103 6.47 -4.68 -38.52
C GLY A 103 7.46 -3.55 -38.18
N THR A 104 7.00 -2.56 -37.42
CA THR A 104 7.78 -1.40 -37.00
C THR A 104 8.36 -1.60 -35.60
N LYS A 105 9.54 -1.06 -35.33
CA LYS A 105 10.18 -1.12 -34.00
C LYS A 105 9.76 0.05 -33.10
N ARG A 106 10.08 -0.03 -31.81
CA ARG A 106 9.88 1.01 -30.79
C ARG A 106 11.17 1.22 -30.01
N ASP A 107 11.36 2.42 -29.49
CA ASP A 107 12.54 2.85 -28.73
C ASP A 107 12.34 2.63 -27.22
N ALA A 108 11.09 2.66 -26.74
CA ALA A 108 10.72 2.29 -25.39
C ALA A 108 9.32 1.65 -25.33
N PHE A 109 9.08 0.82 -24.31
CA PHE A 109 7.74 0.38 -23.92
C PHE A 109 7.48 0.73 -22.45
N VAL A 110 6.33 1.37 -22.16
CA VAL A 110 5.97 1.92 -20.85
C VAL A 110 4.49 1.69 -20.52
N SER A 111 4.08 2.01 -19.28
CA SER A 111 2.68 1.93 -18.81
C SER A 111 2.00 0.57 -19.08
N PRO A 112 2.41 -0.52 -18.40
CA PRO A 112 1.81 -1.83 -18.55
C PRO A 112 0.35 -1.86 -18.06
N SER A 113 -0.47 -2.66 -18.74
CA SER A 113 -1.85 -2.98 -18.35
C SER A 113 -2.18 -4.41 -18.80
N LEU A 114 -2.93 -5.18 -18.01
CA LEU A 114 -3.12 -6.63 -18.21
C LEU A 114 -4.56 -7.06 -17.87
N VAL A 115 -5.18 -7.86 -18.76
CA VAL A 115 -6.54 -8.40 -18.59
C VAL A 115 -6.66 -9.80 -19.20
N SER A 116 -7.65 -10.59 -18.73
CA SER A 116 -8.06 -11.86 -19.37
C SER A 116 -9.53 -11.80 -19.77
N ALA A 117 -9.86 -12.20 -21.00
CA ALA A 117 -11.23 -12.37 -21.49
C ALA A 117 -11.27 -13.46 -22.56
N GLY A 118 -12.35 -14.25 -22.62
CA GLY A 118 -12.59 -15.25 -23.68
C GLY A 118 -11.45 -16.27 -23.90
N GLY A 119 -10.64 -16.57 -22.89
CA GLY A 119 -9.46 -17.44 -23.01
C GLY A 119 -8.22 -16.77 -23.63
N VAL A 120 -8.19 -15.43 -23.66
CA VAL A 120 -7.05 -14.60 -24.09
C VAL A 120 -6.59 -13.75 -22.91
N LEU A 121 -5.34 -13.94 -22.49
CA LEU A 121 -4.60 -13.00 -21.65
C LEU A 121 -4.00 -11.92 -22.58
N ALA A 122 -4.50 -10.69 -22.49
CA ALA A 122 -4.03 -9.57 -23.31
C ALA A 122 -3.18 -8.62 -22.46
N ALA A 123 -1.89 -8.51 -22.82
CA ALA A 123 -0.96 -7.57 -22.24
C ALA A 123 -0.84 -6.33 -23.12
N PHE A 124 -0.90 -5.14 -22.50
CA PHE A 124 -0.86 -3.85 -23.20
C PHE A 124 0.33 -3.02 -22.72
N ALA A 125 0.86 -2.20 -23.63
CA ALA A 125 1.86 -1.19 -23.33
C ALA A 125 1.66 0.06 -24.20
N ARG A 126 2.20 1.19 -23.76
CA ARG A 126 2.51 2.32 -24.64
C ARG A 126 3.86 2.03 -25.30
N GLY A 127 3.87 1.83 -26.62
CA GLY A 127 5.09 1.76 -27.41
C GLY A 127 5.46 3.14 -27.93
N GLU A 128 6.67 3.60 -27.63
CA GLU A 128 7.18 4.95 -27.94
C GLU A 128 8.19 4.90 -29.10
N ILE A 129 8.25 5.98 -29.87
CA ILE A 129 9.22 6.22 -30.94
C ILE A 129 9.84 7.60 -30.69
N ASP A 130 11.17 7.68 -30.67
CA ASP A 130 11.88 8.93 -30.40
C ASP A 130 11.98 9.86 -31.63
N ALA A 131 12.18 11.16 -31.36
CA ALA A 131 12.41 12.14 -32.40
C ALA A 131 13.79 11.94 -33.04
N GLN A 132 13.82 11.82 -34.37
CA GLN A 132 15.06 11.71 -35.13
C GLN A 132 15.39 13.07 -35.74
N TYR A 133 16.64 13.52 -35.57
CA TYR A 133 17.14 14.79 -36.06
C TYR A 133 18.29 14.59 -37.05
N ALA A 134 18.37 15.47 -38.05
CA ALA A 134 19.49 15.59 -38.95
C ALA A 134 20.69 16.27 -38.24
N VAL A 135 21.88 16.14 -38.83
CA VAL A 135 23.13 16.73 -38.31
C VAL A 135 23.07 18.26 -38.20
N ASP A 136 22.19 18.92 -38.95
CA ASP A 136 21.92 20.36 -38.90
C ASP A 136 20.79 20.75 -37.92
N GLY A 137 20.33 19.81 -37.09
CA GLY A 137 19.28 20.02 -36.07
C GLY A 137 17.85 19.99 -36.60
N LYS A 138 17.60 19.74 -37.91
CA LYS A 138 16.24 19.62 -38.44
C LYS A 138 15.59 18.30 -38.02
N LEU A 139 14.31 18.35 -37.64
CA LEU A 139 13.51 17.16 -37.33
C LEU A 139 13.27 16.33 -38.60
N ILE A 140 13.77 15.09 -38.64
CA ILE A 140 13.50 14.10 -39.70
C ILE A 140 12.21 13.35 -39.39
N LYS A 141 12.06 12.88 -38.14
CA LYS A 141 10.90 12.10 -37.70
C LYS A 141 10.42 12.62 -36.34
N PRO A 142 9.12 12.94 -36.17
CA PRO A 142 8.57 13.35 -34.88
C PRO A 142 8.51 12.16 -33.90
N THR A 143 8.63 12.46 -32.60
CA THR A 143 8.30 11.51 -31.53
C THR A 143 6.86 11.04 -31.68
N SER A 144 6.57 9.77 -31.46
CA SER A 144 5.19 9.29 -31.43
C SER A 144 4.98 8.19 -30.41
N SER A 145 3.73 7.88 -30.13
CA SER A 145 3.38 6.73 -29.30
C SER A 145 2.13 6.04 -29.84
N ALA A 146 2.02 4.74 -29.56
CA ALA A 146 0.86 3.92 -29.88
C ALA A 146 0.56 3.00 -28.69
N VAL A 147 -0.72 2.68 -28.47
CA VAL A 147 -1.07 1.55 -27.60
C VAL A 147 -0.87 0.28 -28.41
N VAL A 148 -0.05 -0.62 -27.87
CA VAL A 148 0.26 -1.92 -28.43
C VAL A 148 -0.24 -3.03 -27.51
N ALA A 149 -0.58 -4.17 -28.09
CA ALA A 149 -0.98 -5.36 -27.35
C ALA A 149 -0.27 -6.62 -27.85
N GLU A 150 -0.09 -7.58 -26.94
CA GLU A 150 0.28 -8.96 -27.22
C GLU A 150 -0.78 -9.88 -26.63
N TYR A 151 -1.16 -10.92 -27.37
CA TYR A 151 -2.27 -11.81 -27.03
C TYR A 151 -1.71 -13.21 -26.74
N ILE A 152 -1.93 -13.67 -25.51
CA ILE A 152 -1.41 -14.93 -24.97
C ILE A 152 -2.62 -15.84 -24.68
N ASP A 153 -2.49 -17.14 -24.93
CA ASP A 153 -3.55 -18.08 -24.59
C ASP A 153 -3.57 -18.28 -23.07
N SER A 154 -4.69 -18.00 -22.39
CA SER A 154 -4.72 -18.15 -20.93
C SER A 154 -4.70 -19.61 -20.46
N SER A 155 -4.88 -20.57 -21.38
CA SER A 155 -4.71 -22.01 -21.12
C SER A 155 -3.27 -22.52 -21.19
N TRP A 156 -2.32 -21.74 -21.72
CA TRP A 156 -0.92 -22.18 -21.80
C TRP A 156 -0.28 -22.31 -20.41
N ASP A 157 0.47 -23.41 -20.22
CA ASP A 157 1.41 -23.51 -19.11
C ASP A 157 2.58 -22.51 -19.30
N TRP A 158 3.40 -22.38 -18.26
CA TRP A 158 4.46 -21.38 -18.26
C TRP A 158 5.57 -21.66 -19.29
N PHE A 159 5.87 -22.92 -19.57
CA PHE A 159 6.90 -23.30 -20.54
C PHE A 159 6.43 -23.04 -21.97
N THR A 160 5.18 -23.43 -22.29
CA THR A 160 4.52 -23.16 -23.56
C THR A 160 4.45 -21.66 -23.85
N LEU A 161 4.15 -20.85 -22.84
CA LEU A 161 4.14 -19.39 -22.96
C LEU A 161 5.54 -18.83 -23.28
N VAL A 162 6.57 -19.25 -22.53
CA VAL A 162 7.96 -18.83 -22.75
C VAL A 162 8.49 -19.27 -24.12
N GLU A 163 8.16 -20.48 -24.57
CA GLU A 163 8.48 -20.99 -25.90
C GLU A 163 7.84 -20.12 -26.99
N LYS A 164 6.52 -19.87 -26.91
CA LYS A 164 5.77 -19.12 -27.92
C LYS A 164 6.22 -17.67 -28.05
N VAL A 165 6.53 -16.99 -26.95
CA VAL A 165 7.08 -15.62 -26.97
C VAL A 165 8.50 -15.58 -27.54
N SER A 166 9.24 -16.69 -27.49
CA SER A 166 10.60 -16.81 -28.03
C SER A 166 10.64 -17.12 -29.54
N GLU A 167 9.49 -17.40 -30.19
CA GLU A 167 9.44 -17.65 -31.63
C GLU A 167 9.63 -16.36 -32.45
N SER A 168 10.33 -16.45 -33.60
CA SER A 168 10.48 -15.33 -34.53
C SER A 168 9.18 -14.91 -35.25
N THR A 169 8.11 -15.69 -35.07
CA THR A 169 6.73 -15.43 -35.46
C THR A 169 5.99 -14.51 -34.47
N TRP A 170 6.50 -14.34 -33.25
CA TRP A 170 5.88 -13.54 -32.19
C TRP A 170 5.94 -12.04 -32.52
N LYS A 171 4.81 -11.35 -32.34
CA LYS A 171 4.57 -9.97 -32.78
C LYS A 171 3.64 -9.26 -31.81
N ALA A 172 3.88 -7.98 -31.59
CA ALA A 172 2.92 -7.07 -30.99
C ALA A 172 2.02 -6.44 -32.06
N TYR A 173 0.83 -6.01 -31.68
CA TYR A 173 -0.17 -5.41 -32.57
C TYR A 173 -0.50 -3.99 -32.12
N THR A 174 -0.58 -3.04 -33.06
CA THR A 174 -1.09 -1.70 -32.76
C THR A 174 -2.60 -1.77 -32.53
N VAL A 175 -3.05 -1.31 -31.37
CA VAL A 175 -4.48 -1.25 -30.98
C VAL A 175 -5.04 0.16 -31.08
N LEU A 176 -4.22 1.18 -30.77
CA LEU A 176 -4.59 2.58 -30.97
C LEU A 176 -3.38 3.40 -31.39
N SER A 177 -3.51 4.06 -32.54
CA SER A 177 -2.54 5.03 -33.06
C SER A 177 -3.27 6.11 -33.87
N LYS A 178 -2.56 7.17 -34.26
CA LYS A 178 -3.07 8.16 -35.21
C LYS A 178 -2.73 7.71 -36.63
N ALA A 179 -3.72 7.74 -37.53
CA ALA A 179 -3.51 7.50 -38.95
C ALA A 179 -2.45 8.46 -39.51
N GLU A 180 -1.53 7.95 -40.33
CA GLU A 180 -0.41 8.72 -40.83
C GLU A 180 -0.87 9.89 -41.73
N GLY A 181 -0.40 11.11 -41.42
CA GLY A 181 -0.49 12.26 -42.31
C GLY A 181 -1.41 13.42 -41.90
N LYS A 182 -1.05 14.17 -40.84
CA LYS A 182 -1.25 15.63 -40.75
C LYS A 182 -0.62 16.25 -39.48
N GLY A 183 0.40 17.10 -39.68
CA GLY A 183 0.77 18.25 -38.83
C GLY A 183 1.29 17.99 -37.40
N ASN A 184 0.51 17.30 -36.57
CA ASN A 184 0.60 17.34 -35.11
C ASN A 184 1.04 15.97 -34.58
N LEU A 185 1.95 15.95 -33.59
CA LEU A 185 2.32 14.72 -32.87
C LEU A 185 1.15 14.36 -31.94
N ASP A 186 0.48 13.22 -32.17
CA ASP A 186 -0.50 12.68 -31.21
C ASP A 186 0.18 11.69 -30.28
N PHE A 187 -0.11 11.84 -28.99
CA PHE A 187 0.46 11.06 -27.92
C PHE A 187 -0.62 10.38 -27.11
N VAL A 188 -0.90 9.11 -27.40
CA VAL A 188 -1.65 8.23 -26.50
C VAL A 188 -0.85 7.96 -25.22
N LEU A 189 -1.54 7.91 -24.08
CA LEU A 189 -1.00 7.77 -22.73
C LEU A 189 -1.70 6.65 -21.97
N ARG A 190 -0.96 6.00 -21.07
CA ARG A 190 -1.50 5.27 -19.91
C ARG A 190 -2.70 4.36 -20.27
N PRO A 191 -2.52 3.34 -21.14
CA PRO A 191 -3.58 2.38 -21.40
C PRO A 191 -4.08 1.79 -20.09
N THR A 192 -5.39 1.84 -19.89
CA THR A 192 -6.07 1.34 -18.68
C THR A 192 -7.16 0.40 -19.14
N THR A 193 -7.10 -0.88 -18.76
CA THR A 193 -8.03 -1.90 -19.26
C THR A 193 -8.89 -2.52 -18.16
N THR A 194 -10.08 -2.98 -18.56
CA THR A 194 -10.92 -3.87 -17.75
C THR A 194 -11.82 -4.71 -18.68
N THR A 195 -12.52 -5.71 -18.14
CA THR A 195 -13.17 -6.77 -18.94
C THR A 195 -14.55 -7.14 -18.41
N LYS A 196 -15.54 -7.25 -19.32
CA LYS A 196 -16.88 -7.76 -18.99
C LYS A 196 -17.29 -8.81 -20.03
N GLY A 197 -17.38 -10.07 -19.61
CA GLY A 197 -17.56 -11.20 -20.53
C GLY A 197 -16.40 -11.29 -21.54
N ASN A 198 -16.73 -11.42 -22.82
CA ASN A 198 -15.74 -11.45 -23.91
C ASN A 198 -15.32 -10.06 -24.42
N LYS A 199 -15.75 -8.96 -23.76
CA LYS A 199 -15.37 -7.59 -24.13
C LYS A 199 -14.22 -7.08 -23.28
N VAL A 200 -13.19 -6.55 -23.94
CA VAL A 200 -12.11 -5.76 -23.36
C VAL A 200 -12.41 -4.27 -23.58
N PHE A 201 -12.43 -3.51 -22.50
CA PHE A 201 -12.55 -2.05 -22.52
C PHE A 201 -11.16 -1.45 -22.30
N LEU A 202 -10.72 -0.57 -23.21
CA LEU A 202 -9.41 0.08 -23.18
C LEU A 202 -9.61 1.61 -23.16
N LEU A 203 -9.31 2.23 -22.02
CA LEU A 203 -9.34 3.68 -21.83
C LEU A 203 -7.94 4.28 -21.99
N VAL A 204 -7.84 5.35 -22.79
CA VAL A 204 -6.56 5.94 -23.21
C VAL A 204 -6.68 7.46 -23.25
N GLY A 205 -5.90 8.16 -22.42
CA GLY A 205 -5.71 9.61 -22.56
C GLY A 205 -4.87 9.92 -23.80
N SER A 206 -5.15 11.01 -24.50
CA SER A 206 -4.41 11.42 -25.68
C SER A 206 -4.35 12.95 -25.81
N TYR A 207 -3.40 13.46 -26.58
CA TYR A 207 -3.26 14.88 -26.87
C TYR A 207 -2.46 15.09 -28.16
N ASP A 208 -2.81 16.15 -28.90
CA ASP A 208 -1.98 16.64 -30.00
C ASP A 208 -0.89 17.59 -29.46
N MET A 209 0.21 17.73 -30.20
CA MET A 209 1.20 18.78 -30.00
C MET A 209 1.26 19.71 -31.21
N LEU A 210 1.07 21.01 -30.97
CA LEU A 210 1.21 22.08 -31.95
C LEU A 210 2.58 22.76 -31.80
N ASN A 211 3.19 23.18 -32.91
CA ASN A 211 4.38 24.01 -32.91
C ASN A 211 4.00 25.48 -33.10
N GLU A 212 4.04 26.25 -32.03
CA GLU A 212 3.83 27.70 -32.08
C GLU A 212 5.18 28.41 -32.01
N SER A 213 5.63 28.97 -33.14
CA SER A 213 6.84 29.79 -33.23
C SER A 213 8.13 29.12 -32.71
N GLY A 214 8.24 27.79 -32.85
CA GLY A 214 9.37 27.00 -32.36
C GLY A 214 9.15 26.36 -30.99
N ILE A 215 8.05 26.69 -30.30
CA ILE A 215 7.68 26.10 -29.01
C ILE A 215 6.57 25.07 -29.23
N TRP A 216 6.87 23.82 -28.90
CA TRP A 216 5.87 22.75 -28.90
C TRP A 216 4.96 22.87 -27.66
N LYS A 217 3.64 22.94 -27.88
CA LYS A 217 2.61 23.01 -26.83
C LYS A 217 1.63 21.85 -26.95
N ARG A 218 1.09 21.40 -25.81
CA ARG A 218 -0.04 20.47 -25.76
C ARG A 218 -1.30 21.19 -26.23
N ASP A 219 -2.05 20.54 -27.12
CA ASP A 219 -3.36 20.95 -27.59
C ASP A 219 -4.34 19.76 -27.59
N SER A 220 -5.64 20.06 -27.73
CA SER A 220 -6.71 19.09 -27.99
C SER A 220 -6.63 17.80 -27.16
N PRO A 221 -6.58 17.89 -25.81
CA PRO A 221 -6.58 16.70 -24.95
C PRO A 221 -7.91 15.95 -25.08
N ASP A 222 -7.84 14.63 -25.30
CA ASP A 222 -8.98 13.75 -25.53
C ASP A 222 -8.83 12.43 -24.77
N LEU A 223 -9.93 11.94 -24.18
CA LEU A 223 -10.00 10.65 -23.49
C LEU A 223 -10.76 9.68 -24.38
N LYS A 224 -10.02 8.75 -25.00
CA LYS A 224 -10.51 7.80 -25.98
C LYS A 224 -10.81 6.45 -25.32
N LEU A 225 -12.00 5.91 -25.58
CA LEU A 225 -12.38 4.54 -25.27
C LEU A 225 -12.33 3.70 -26.54
N VAL A 226 -11.69 2.54 -26.48
CA VAL A 226 -11.75 1.50 -27.50
C VAL A 226 -12.32 0.24 -26.86
N VAL A 227 -13.23 -0.45 -27.55
CA VAL A 227 -13.80 -1.72 -27.08
C VAL A 227 -13.40 -2.81 -28.06
N GLY A 228 -12.79 -3.87 -27.54
CA GLY A 228 -12.43 -5.07 -28.29
C GLY A 228 -13.30 -6.24 -27.90
N GLU A 229 -13.67 -7.08 -28.85
CA GLU A 229 -14.39 -8.34 -28.62
C GLU A 229 -13.49 -9.53 -28.95
N VAL A 230 -13.42 -10.50 -28.04
CA VAL A 230 -12.56 -11.68 -28.18
C VAL A 230 -13.18 -12.67 -29.18
N THR A 231 -12.48 -12.87 -30.29
CA THR A 231 -12.89 -13.69 -31.45
C THR A 231 -11.93 -14.87 -31.72
N LYS A 232 -11.12 -15.23 -30.72
CA LYS A 232 -10.17 -16.35 -30.70
C LYS A 232 -10.77 -17.67 -31.27
N PRO A 233 -10.21 -18.24 -32.36
CA PRO A 233 -10.69 -19.51 -32.93
C PRO A 233 -10.45 -20.73 -32.04
N SER A 234 -11.45 -21.62 -31.94
CA SER A 234 -11.39 -22.82 -31.09
C SER A 234 -10.38 -23.89 -31.53
N ALA A 235 -9.87 -23.82 -32.76
CA ALA A 235 -8.93 -24.80 -33.33
C ALA A 235 -7.44 -24.35 -33.24
N GLY A 236 -7.17 -23.22 -32.57
CA GLY A 236 -5.89 -22.53 -32.64
C GLY A 236 -5.73 -21.69 -33.92
N GLY A 237 -4.71 -20.83 -33.92
CA GLY A 237 -4.37 -19.91 -35.01
C GLY A 237 -3.21 -19.00 -34.58
N GLU A 238 -2.72 -18.13 -35.46
CA GLU A 238 -1.85 -17.02 -35.01
C GLU A 238 -2.58 -16.17 -33.96
N PRO A 239 -1.88 -15.55 -32.98
CA PRO A 239 -2.45 -14.53 -32.09
C PRO A 239 -3.03 -13.31 -32.81
N SER A 240 -2.70 -13.11 -34.09
CA SER A 240 -3.19 -12.02 -34.92
C SER A 240 -4.72 -12.08 -35.06
N GLY A 241 -5.41 -11.04 -34.55
CA GLY A 241 -6.87 -10.91 -34.65
C GLY A 241 -7.68 -11.64 -33.58
N TRP A 242 -7.08 -12.24 -32.54
CA TRP A 242 -7.84 -12.85 -31.42
C TRP A 242 -8.74 -11.86 -30.66
N ILE A 243 -8.47 -10.55 -30.77
CA ILE A 243 -9.36 -9.49 -30.32
C ILE A 243 -9.64 -8.58 -31.51
N THR A 244 -10.92 -8.42 -31.85
CA THR A 244 -11.39 -7.50 -32.89
C THR A 244 -11.78 -6.18 -32.25
N TRP A 245 -11.07 -5.11 -32.57
CA TRP A 245 -11.28 -3.78 -31.98
C TRP A 245 -12.28 -2.95 -32.78
N GLY A 246 -13.23 -2.33 -32.08
CA GLY A 246 -14.16 -1.35 -32.64
C GLY A 246 -13.56 0.06 -32.72
N THR A 247 -14.27 0.97 -33.39
CA THR A 247 -13.83 2.36 -33.59
C THR A 247 -13.61 3.11 -32.26
N PRO A 248 -12.47 3.81 -32.07
CA PRO A 248 -12.23 4.65 -30.90
C PRO A 248 -13.27 5.76 -30.75
N THR A 249 -13.78 5.95 -29.53
CA THR A 249 -14.81 6.94 -29.18
C THR A 249 -14.27 7.94 -28.15
N SER A 250 -14.43 9.25 -28.43
CA SER A 250 -14.09 10.32 -27.48
C SER A 250 -15.15 10.46 -26.38
N LEU A 251 -14.70 10.65 -25.14
CA LEU A 251 -15.57 10.87 -23.98
C LEU A 251 -15.58 12.33 -23.47
N ASN A 252 -14.66 13.18 -23.94
CA ASN A 252 -14.05 14.18 -23.06
C ASN A 252 -14.93 15.36 -22.60
N GLN A 253 -15.91 15.83 -23.39
CA GLN A 253 -16.65 17.07 -23.09
C GLN A 253 -18.16 17.08 -23.39
N THR A 254 -18.63 16.30 -24.37
CA THR A 254 -20.08 16.18 -24.69
C THR A 254 -20.74 14.97 -24.07
N THR A 255 -19.99 13.88 -23.88
CA THR A 255 -20.48 12.60 -23.34
C THR A 255 -20.55 12.63 -21.82
N LEU A 256 -19.44 12.99 -21.16
CA LEU A 256 -19.38 13.14 -19.70
C LEU A 256 -20.06 14.45 -19.28
N LYS A 257 -21.18 14.37 -18.56
CA LYS A 257 -21.87 15.54 -17.98
C LYS A 257 -21.04 16.13 -16.84
N ILE A 258 -20.17 17.08 -17.15
CA ILE A 258 -19.15 17.64 -16.25
C ILE A 258 -19.77 18.15 -14.93
N PRO A 259 -19.35 17.62 -13.76
CA PRO A 259 -19.79 18.09 -12.44
C PRO A 259 -19.32 19.52 -12.10
N LYS A 260 -19.86 20.07 -11.00
CA LYS A 260 -19.72 21.48 -10.58
C LYS A 260 -18.28 21.98 -10.31
N ALA A 261 -17.27 21.11 -10.37
CA ALA A 261 -15.88 21.42 -10.00
C ALA A 261 -15.06 22.13 -11.12
N GLY A 262 -15.59 22.28 -12.34
CA GLY A 262 -14.88 22.96 -13.44
C GLY A 262 -13.68 22.19 -13.99
N LEU A 263 -13.74 20.86 -13.92
CA LEU A 263 -12.82 19.94 -14.59
C LEU A 263 -12.99 20.07 -16.12
N LYS A 264 -11.90 19.95 -16.88
CA LYS A 264 -11.87 20.21 -18.33
C LYS A 264 -11.07 19.18 -19.13
N ASP A 265 -9.88 18.83 -18.63
CA ASP A 265 -8.92 17.97 -19.33
C ASP A 265 -8.75 16.66 -18.55
N PHE A 266 -9.05 15.52 -19.18
CA PHE A 266 -9.05 14.20 -18.54
C PHE A 266 -8.05 13.24 -19.20
N TYR A 267 -7.44 12.38 -18.38
CA TYR A 267 -6.44 11.38 -18.78
C TYR A 267 -6.69 10.07 -18.02
N SER A 268 -6.49 8.94 -18.67
CA SER A 268 -6.53 7.62 -18.03
C SER A 268 -5.36 7.47 -17.03
N SER A 269 -5.61 6.81 -15.88
CA SER A 269 -4.57 6.66 -14.83
C SER A 269 -3.43 5.72 -15.26
N GLY A 270 -3.75 4.65 -15.99
CA GLY A 270 -2.87 3.51 -16.25
C GLY A 270 -3.23 2.33 -15.34
N GLY A 271 -2.69 1.14 -15.65
CA GLY A 271 -3.02 -0.07 -14.89
C GLY A 271 -4.41 -0.59 -15.23
N SER A 272 -5.26 -0.84 -14.24
CA SER A 272 -6.56 -1.52 -14.39
C SER A 272 -7.75 -0.64 -13.99
N GLY A 273 -8.86 -0.79 -14.72
CA GLY A 273 -10.20 -0.50 -14.22
C GLY A 273 -10.80 -1.71 -13.51
N VAL A 274 -11.99 -1.56 -12.94
CA VAL A 274 -12.72 -2.64 -12.25
C VAL A 274 -14.12 -2.80 -12.86
N VAL A 275 -14.63 -4.03 -12.85
CA VAL A 275 -16.07 -4.31 -13.03
C VAL A 275 -16.59 -4.79 -11.67
N MET A 276 -17.61 -4.11 -11.17
CA MET A 276 -18.22 -4.33 -9.85
C MET A 276 -19.16 -5.53 -9.85
N GLU A 277 -19.57 -6.00 -8.67
CA GLU A 277 -20.47 -7.16 -8.50
C GLU A 277 -21.88 -6.93 -9.10
N ASP A 278 -22.33 -5.67 -9.22
CA ASP A 278 -23.55 -5.28 -9.93
C ASP A 278 -23.38 -5.24 -11.47
N GLY A 279 -22.15 -5.42 -11.96
CA GLY A 279 -21.76 -5.31 -13.36
C GLY A 279 -21.39 -3.91 -13.84
N THR A 280 -21.35 -2.90 -12.96
CA THR A 280 -20.93 -1.53 -13.31
C THR A 280 -19.43 -1.52 -13.65
N ILE A 281 -19.09 -0.93 -14.80
CA ILE A 281 -17.71 -0.79 -15.28
C ILE A 281 -17.17 0.54 -14.77
N VAL A 282 -16.00 0.56 -14.12
CA VAL A 282 -15.39 1.77 -13.53
C VAL A 282 -13.92 1.90 -13.92
N PHE A 283 -13.51 3.10 -14.33
CA PHE A 283 -12.11 3.44 -14.60
C PHE A 283 -11.60 4.57 -13.69
N PRO A 284 -10.35 4.47 -13.19
CA PRO A 284 -9.67 5.57 -12.52
C PRO A 284 -9.16 6.61 -13.54
N VAL A 285 -9.44 7.89 -13.29
CA VAL A 285 -9.16 9.00 -14.21
C VAL A 285 -8.47 10.14 -13.46
N ILE A 286 -7.48 10.74 -14.11
CA ILE A 286 -6.84 11.99 -13.67
C ILE A 286 -7.51 13.15 -14.42
N ALA A 287 -7.96 14.16 -13.69
CA ALA A 287 -8.64 15.33 -14.24
C ALA A 287 -7.95 16.64 -13.82
N PHE A 288 -7.96 17.63 -14.70
CA PHE A 288 -7.45 18.98 -14.42
C PHE A 288 -8.55 20.03 -14.58
N ASN A 289 -8.55 21.02 -13.70
CA ASN A 289 -9.46 22.18 -13.80
C ASN A 289 -8.83 23.33 -14.62
N ALA A 290 -9.62 24.38 -14.89
CA ALA A 290 -9.15 25.56 -15.63
C ALA A 290 -8.00 26.35 -14.96
N GLY A 291 -7.70 26.10 -13.69
CA GLY A 291 -6.53 26.64 -12.97
C GLY A 291 -5.30 25.71 -13.02
N ASN A 292 -5.35 24.62 -13.80
CA ASN A 292 -4.33 23.56 -13.86
C ASN A 292 -4.08 22.85 -12.52
N ALA A 293 -5.01 22.91 -11.56
CA ALA A 293 -4.98 22.05 -10.39
C ALA A 293 -5.44 20.63 -10.77
N GLY A 294 -4.76 19.62 -10.23
CA GLY A 294 -4.96 18.21 -10.57
C GLY A 294 -5.82 17.46 -9.55
N PHE A 295 -6.63 16.53 -10.04
CA PHE A 295 -7.60 15.76 -9.25
C PHE A 295 -7.63 14.29 -9.68
N SER A 296 -7.82 13.40 -8.71
CA SER A 296 -8.26 12.03 -8.96
C SER A 296 -9.78 11.96 -9.04
N THR A 297 -10.32 11.14 -9.95
CA THR A 297 -11.76 10.96 -10.15
C THR A 297 -12.04 9.60 -10.79
N THR A 298 -13.30 9.23 -11.01
CA THR A 298 -13.66 8.02 -11.77
C THR A 298 -14.67 8.32 -12.87
N ILE A 299 -14.61 7.54 -13.95
CA ILE A 299 -15.73 7.41 -14.89
C ILE A 299 -16.31 6.01 -14.78
N TYR A 300 -17.63 5.89 -14.98
CA TYR A 300 -18.33 4.60 -14.92
C TYR A 300 -19.43 4.47 -15.98
N SER A 301 -19.79 3.23 -16.28
CA SER A 301 -20.91 2.85 -17.14
C SER A 301 -21.69 1.71 -16.48
N THR A 302 -23.01 1.88 -16.39
CA THR A 302 -23.96 0.89 -15.88
C THR A 302 -24.65 0.09 -17.01
N ASP A 303 -24.32 0.38 -18.27
CA ASP A 303 -25.01 -0.09 -19.47
C ASP A 303 -24.03 -0.68 -20.52
N ASP A 304 -23.13 -1.54 -20.05
CA ASP A 304 -22.14 -2.29 -20.87
C ASP A 304 -21.21 -1.41 -21.73
N GLY A 305 -20.96 -0.17 -21.29
CA GLY A 305 -20.10 0.80 -21.94
C GLY A 305 -20.81 1.69 -22.96
N ALA A 306 -22.14 1.65 -23.07
CA ALA A 306 -22.89 2.44 -24.05
C ALA A 306 -22.99 3.93 -23.67
N ASN A 307 -23.17 4.25 -22.39
CA ASN A 307 -23.07 5.60 -21.84
C ASN A 307 -22.06 5.66 -20.70
N TRP A 308 -21.39 6.81 -20.54
CA TRP A 308 -20.39 7.02 -19.50
C TRP A 308 -20.73 8.25 -18.65
N MET A 309 -20.52 8.13 -17.36
CA MET A 309 -20.74 9.17 -16.35
C MET A 309 -19.45 9.45 -15.59
N LEU A 310 -19.24 10.71 -15.24
CA LEU A 310 -18.12 11.18 -14.41
C LEU A 310 -18.60 11.31 -12.95
N SER A 311 -17.81 10.83 -11.99
CA SER A 311 -18.19 10.89 -10.57
C SER A 311 -18.32 12.34 -10.07
N ASN A 312 -19.38 12.62 -9.29
CA ASN A 312 -19.76 14.00 -8.94
C ASN A 312 -18.75 14.70 -8.02
N GLY A 313 -18.04 13.93 -7.20
CA GLY A 313 -17.01 14.39 -6.26
C GLY A 313 -15.64 13.79 -6.58
N THR A 314 -14.64 14.34 -5.90
CA THR A 314 -13.24 13.91 -5.96
C THR A 314 -12.65 13.86 -4.55
N PRO A 315 -11.53 13.15 -4.34
CA PRO A 315 -10.57 13.47 -3.27
C PRO A 315 -10.05 14.93 -3.38
N PRO A 316 -9.23 15.40 -2.43
CA PRO A 316 -8.59 16.71 -2.50
C PRO A 316 -7.76 16.95 -3.77
N ALA A 317 -7.53 18.23 -4.09
CA ALA A 317 -6.63 18.63 -5.16
C ALA A 317 -5.17 18.24 -4.86
N GLU A 318 -4.38 18.08 -5.92
CA GLU A 318 -2.98 17.62 -5.89
C GLU A 318 -2.79 16.22 -5.26
N CYS A 319 -3.82 15.38 -5.40
CA CYS A 319 -3.81 13.93 -5.20
C CYS A 319 -4.09 13.24 -6.54
N LEU A 320 -3.09 12.55 -7.10
CA LEU A 320 -3.06 12.03 -8.47
C LEU A 320 -2.86 10.50 -8.50
N GLU A 321 -2.63 9.96 -9.71
CA GLU A 321 -2.35 8.53 -9.93
C GLU A 321 -3.38 7.59 -9.27
N PRO A 322 -4.71 7.72 -9.49
CA PRO A 322 -5.70 6.88 -8.80
C PRO A 322 -5.58 5.40 -9.19
N ARG A 323 -5.62 4.51 -8.20
CA ARG A 323 -5.74 3.05 -8.33
C ARG A 323 -6.99 2.61 -7.55
N ILE A 324 -7.92 1.92 -8.19
CA ILE A 324 -9.22 1.55 -7.60
C ILE A 324 -9.46 0.04 -7.63
N THR A 325 -10.24 -0.45 -6.67
CA THR A 325 -10.90 -1.75 -6.77
C THR A 325 -12.21 -1.73 -5.98
N GLU A 326 -12.98 -2.82 -5.99
CA GLU A 326 -14.24 -2.94 -5.24
C GLU A 326 -14.05 -3.78 -3.98
N TRP A 327 -14.56 -3.29 -2.84
CA TRP A 327 -14.56 -3.99 -1.58
C TRP A 327 -15.88 -3.80 -0.82
N GLU A 328 -16.59 -4.88 -0.48
CA GLU A 328 -17.80 -4.85 0.38
C GLU A 328 -18.81 -3.72 0.05
N GLY A 329 -19.13 -3.56 -1.24
CA GLY A 329 -20.06 -2.54 -1.73
C GLY A 329 -19.50 -1.11 -1.72
N SER A 330 -18.18 -0.94 -1.58
CA SER A 330 -17.47 0.34 -1.70
C SER A 330 -16.36 0.29 -2.73
N LEU A 331 -15.89 1.49 -3.10
CA LEU A 331 -14.84 1.72 -4.08
C LEU A 331 -13.64 2.37 -3.38
N PRO A 332 -12.74 1.61 -2.73
CA PRO A 332 -11.46 2.13 -2.27
C PRO A 332 -10.59 2.63 -3.43
N MET A 333 -9.99 3.80 -3.24
CA MET A 333 -9.06 4.47 -4.16
C MET A 333 -7.76 4.84 -3.42
N ILE A 334 -6.62 4.35 -3.93
CA ILE A 334 -5.29 4.83 -3.53
C ILE A 334 -4.89 5.98 -4.46
N VAL A 335 -4.43 7.08 -3.89
CA VAL A 335 -3.92 8.27 -4.61
C VAL A 335 -2.55 8.69 -4.09
N ASP A 336 -1.72 9.26 -4.97
CA ASP A 336 -0.43 9.84 -4.65
C ASP A 336 -0.61 11.36 -4.45
N CYS A 337 -0.54 11.86 -3.22
CA CYS A 337 -0.62 13.29 -2.89
C CYS A 337 0.76 13.91 -2.60
N VAL A 338 0.84 15.24 -2.55
CA VAL A 338 2.06 16.00 -2.19
C VAL A 338 2.72 15.51 -0.89
N ASP A 339 1.92 15.21 0.13
CA ASP A 339 2.37 14.73 1.45
C ASP A 339 2.38 13.19 1.57
N GLY A 340 2.47 12.47 0.44
CA GLY A 340 2.48 11.01 0.36
C GLY A 340 1.15 10.38 -0.09
N GLN A 341 1.10 9.05 -0.08
CA GLN A 341 -0.11 8.32 -0.48
C GLN A 341 -1.26 8.53 0.50
N ARG A 342 -2.50 8.45 0.01
CA ARG A 342 -3.71 8.36 0.84
C ARG A 342 -4.70 7.35 0.27
N VAL A 343 -5.58 6.84 1.15
CA VAL A 343 -6.69 5.95 0.77
C VAL A 343 -8.00 6.69 1.00
N TYR A 344 -8.83 6.77 -0.03
CA TYR A 344 -10.20 7.28 0.05
C TYR A 344 -11.19 6.17 -0.26
N GLU A 345 -12.35 6.17 0.39
CA GLU A 345 -13.47 5.27 0.10
C GLU A 345 -14.65 6.07 -0.43
N SER A 346 -15.41 5.48 -1.37
CA SER A 346 -16.74 5.94 -1.74
C SER A 346 -17.73 4.78 -1.68
N ARG A 347 -18.96 5.06 -1.24
CA ARG A 347 -20.11 4.12 -1.22
C ARG A 347 -21.29 4.61 -2.08
N ASP A 348 -21.04 5.61 -2.93
CA ASP A 348 -22.05 6.34 -3.72
C ASP A 348 -21.55 6.70 -5.14
N MET A 349 -20.71 5.82 -5.71
CA MET A 349 -20.08 5.94 -7.03
C MET A 349 -19.31 7.26 -7.23
N GLY A 350 -18.52 7.62 -6.21
CA GLY A 350 -17.68 8.81 -6.17
C GLY A 350 -18.47 10.12 -6.09
N THR A 351 -19.69 10.09 -5.52
CA THR A 351 -20.43 11.34 -5.21
C THR A 351 -19.88 11.98 -3.94
N THR A 352 -19.45 11.17 -2.98
CA THR A 352 -18.63 11.55 -1.84
C THR A 352 -17.40 10.65 -1.74
N TRP A 353 -16.32 11.19 -1.18
CA TRP A 353 -15.05 10.50 -0.91
C TRP A 353 -14.62 10.82 0.51
N THR A 354 -14.41 9.80 1.34
CA THR A 354 -13.95 9.93 2.74
C THR A 354 -12.56 9.30 2.91
N GLU A 355 -11.68 9.93 3.68
CA GLU A 355 -10.34 9.36 3.94
C GLU A 355 -10.47 8.11 4.82
N ALA A 356 -10.13 6.95 4.27
CA ALA A 356 -10.46 5.64 4.81
C ALA A 356 -9.33 5.10 5.70
N VAL A 357 -8.98 5.85 6.74
CA VAL A 357 -7.82 5.56 7.60
C VAL A 357 -7.96 4.20 8.29
N GLY A 358 -7.10 3.24 7.91
CA GLY A 358 -7.09 1.86 8.39
C GLY A 358 -7.60 0.84 7.37
N THR A 359 -8.40 1.25 6.39
CA THR A 359 -8.72 0.45 5.21
C THR A 359 -7.46 0.26 4.36
N LEU A 360 -7.28 -0.90 3.74
CA LEU A 360 -6.04 -1.31 3.07
C LEU A 360 -4.81 -1.26 4.01
N SER A 361 -4.96 -1.79 5.23
CA SER A 361 -3.87 -1.95 6.20
C SER A 361 -2.61 -2.57 5.55
N GLY A 362 -1.51 -1.82 5.61
CA GLY A 362 -0.21 -2.09 4.95
C GLY A 362 0.18 -1.00 3.95
N VAL A 363 -0.79 -0.30 3.33
CA VAL A 363 -0.50 0.87 2.49
C VAL A 363 0.03 2.02 3.36
N TRP A 364 1.25 2.47 3.08
CA TRP A 364 1.94 3.49 3.87
C TRP A 364 1.44 4.90 3.52
N ALA A 365 0.39 5.34 4.22
CA ALA A 365 -0.42 6.52 3.89
C ALA A 365 -0.06 7.82 4.64
N LYS A 366 1.12 7.91 5.27
CA LYS A 366 1.63 9.15 5.88
C LYS A 366 3.13 9.30 5.66
N SER A 367 3.52 10.38 4.99
CA SER A 367 4.92 10.81 4.83
C SER A 367 5.57 11.12 6.19
N GLN A 368 6.84 10.75 6.33
CA GLN A 368 7.72 11.21 7.40
C GLN A 368 8.85 12.09 6.83
N SER A 369 9.22 11.93 5.54
CA SER A 369 10.11 12.85 4.84
C SER A 369 10.00 12.72 3.32
N PHE A 370 9.83 13.87 2.66
CA PHE A 370 9.67 14.02 1.20
C PHE A 370 10.66 13.19 0.34
N PHE A 371 11.88 12.98 0.84
CA PHE A 371 12.94 12.25 0.10
C PHE A 371 12.98 10.73 0.34
N ARG A 372 12.38 10.19 1.41
CA ARG A 372 12.29 8.74 1.62
C ARG A 372 11.06 8.15 0.93
N ASP A 373 9.95 8.88 0.99
CA ASP A 373 8.62 8.29 0.79
C ASP A 373 8.20 8.11 -0.68
N LEU A 374 8.93 8.70 -1.64
CA LEU A 374 8.79 8.42 -3.09
C LEU A 374 9.01 6.94 -3.45
N ASN A 375 9.68 6.17 -2.61
CA ASN A 375 9.93 4.74 -2.82
C ASN A 375 8.83 3.83 -2.26
N LEU A 376 7.73 4.36 -1.71
CA LEU A 376 6.73 3.58 -0.94
C LEU A 376 5.43 3.27 -1.70
N ARG A 377 5.43 3.57 -3.00
CA ARG A 377 4.27 3.60 -3.89
C ARG A 377 3.64 2.23 -4.13
N VAL A 378 2.32 2.14 -4.08
CA VAL A 378 1.53 1.01 -4.59
C VAL A 378 1.39 1.14 -6.11
N ASP A 379 1.84 0.15 -6.88
CA ASP A 379 1.76 0.18 -8.34
C ASP A 379 0.42 -0.34 -8.87
N ALA A 380 -0.09 -1.44 -8.30
CA ALA A 380 -1.34 -2.08 -8.70
C ALA A 380 -2.19 -2.48 -7.47
N LEU A 381 -3.51 -2.49 -7.65
CA LEU A 381 -4.51 -2.91 -6.66
C LEU A 381 -5.63 -3.68 -7.39
N ILE A 382 -5.98 -4.86 -6.91
CA ILE A 382 -7.12 -5.68 -7.38
C ILE A 382 -7.86 -6.32 -6.21
N ALA A 383 -9.11 -6.70 -6.43
CA ALA A 383 -9.85 -7.64 -5.59
C ALA A 383 -9.99 -8.99 -6.30
N ALA A 384 -9.97 -10.08 -5.56
CA ALA A 384 -10.09 -11.45 -6.07
C ALA A 384 -10.75 -12.37 -5.04
N THR A 385 -11.39 -13.45 -5.52
CA THR A 385 -11.87 -14.54 -4.65
C THR A 385 -10.96 -15.75 -4.79
N ILE A 386 -10.27 -16.11 -3.70
CA ILE A 386 -9.26 -17.17 -3.65
C ILE A 386 -9.62 -18.12 -2.48
N GLU A 387 -9.68 -19.42 -2.75
CA GLU A 387 -10.18 -20.45 -1.80
C GLU A 387 -11.54 -20.09 -1.15
N GLY A 388 -12.42 -19.42 -1.91
CA GLY A 388 -13.74 -18.99 -1.45
C GLY A 388 -13.76 -17.72 -0.60
N ARG A 389 -12.63 -17.07 -0.34
CA ARG A 389 -12.52 -15.81 0.42
C ARG A 389 -12.24 -14.65 -0.54
N LYS A 390 -13.03 -13.56 -0.48
CA LYS A 390 -12.72 -12.29 -1.17
C LYS A 390 -11.53 -11.65 -0.43
N VAL A 391 -10.54 -11.18 -1.18
CA VAL A 391 -9.32 -10.51 -0.69
C VAL A 391 -8.91 -9.40 -1.66
N MET A 392 -8.25 -8.36 -1.16
CA MET A 392 -7.51 -7.40 -1.98
C MET A 392 -6.05 -7.84 -2.09
N LEU A 393 -5.47 -7.72 -3.29
CA LEU A 393 -4.06 -7.91 -3.56
C LEU A 393 -3.49 -6.61 -4.13
N TYR A 394 -2.31 -6.21 -3.67
CA TYR A 394 -1.63 -5.03 -4.18
C TYR A 394 -0.12 -5.20 -4.22
N THR A 395 0.54 -4.51 -5.15
CA THR A 395 2.01 -4.51 -5.27
C THR A 395 2.58 -3.19 -4.78
N GLN A 396 3.45 -3.21 -3.78
CA GLN A 396 3.98 -2.01 -3.12
C GLN A 396 5.50 -1.96 -3.12
N ARG A 397 6.05 -0.78 -3.43
CA ARG A 397 7.47 -0.47 -3.39
C ARG A 397 7.96 -0.28 -1.96
N GLY A 398 9.19 -0.72 -1.69
CA GLY A 398 9.81 -0.66 -0.37
C GLY A 398 10.88 0.41 -0.20
N TYR A 399 11.30 0.61 1.06
CA TYR A 399 12.43 1.48 1.39
C TYR A 399 13.70 1.07 0.62
N ALA A 400 14.20 1.99 -0.20
CA ALA A 400 15.43 1.79 -0.96
C ALA A 400 16.65 1.96 -0.04
N SER A 401 17.23 0.84 0.40
CA SER A 401 18.36 0.81 1.33
C SER A 401 19.72 0.59 0.65
N GLY A 402 20.78 0.94 1.38
CA GLY A 402 22.18 0.80 0.94
C GLY A 402 22.61 1.75 -0.19
N GLU A 403 23.91 1.75 -0.49
CA GLU A 403 24.52 2.61 -1.52
C GLU A 403 23.89 2.43 -2.92
N LYS A 404 23.44 1.20 -3.22
CA LYS A 404 22.87 0.81 -4.51
C LYS A 404 21.40 1.24 -4.71
N ARG A 405 20.75 1.82 -3.68
CA ARG A 405 19.33 2.25 -3.69
C ARG A 405 18.40 1.21 -4.33
N VAL A 406 18.46 -0.02 -3.84
CA VAL A 406 17.65 -1.13 -4.38
C VAL A 406 16.21 -0.96 -3.87
N ASN A 407 15.26 -0.75 -4.77
CA ASN A 407 13.84 -0.59 -4.45
C ASN A 407 13.12 -1.94 -4.66
N PRO A 408 12.82 -2.70 -3.58
CA PRO A 408 12.09 -3.96 -3.67
C PRO A 408 10.60 -3.74 -3.98
N LEU A 409 10.00 -4.65 -4.75
CA LEU A 409 8.56 -4.77 -4.91
C LEU A 409 8.06 -5.92 -4.03
N TYR A 410 7.08 -5.64 -3.18
CA TYR A 410 6.39 -6.61 -2.34
C TYR A 410 4.99 -6.90 -2.91
N LEU A 411 4.53 -8.16 -2.82
CA LEU A 411 3.13 -8.52 -3.00
C LEU A 411 2.46 -8.58 -1.64
N TRP A 412 1.36 -7.84 -1.49
CA TRP A 412 0.50 -7.83 -0.31
C TRP A 412 -0.82 -8.51 -0.58
N VAL A 413 -1.39 -9.13 0.46
CA VAL A 413 -2.75 -9.68 0.47
C VAL A 413 -3.44 -9.31 1.77
N THR A 414 -4.68 -8.83 1.68
CA THR A 414 -5.49 -8.42 2.83
C THR A 414 -6.97 -8.74 2.65
N ASP A 415 -7.68 -9.02 3.75
CA ASP A 415 -9.15 -9.07 3.81
C ASP A 415 -9.74 -7.85 4.56
N ASN A 416 -9.02 -6.72 4.50
CA ASN A 416 -9.25 -5.50 5.26
C ASN A 416 -9.17 -5.65 6.80
N ASN A 417 -8.84 -6.84 7.31
CA ASN A 417 -8.59 -7.09 8.73
C ASN A 417 -7.16 -7.60 8.93
N ARG A 418 -6.84 -8.78 8.37
CA ARG A 418 -5.49 -9.33 8.31
C ARG A 418 -4.77 -8.80 7.07
N SER A 419 -3.46 -8.69 7.17
CA SER A 419 -2.58 -8.36 6.02
C SER A 419 -1.29 -9.15 6.13
N PHE A 420 -0.82 -9.74 5.05
CA PHE A 420 0.51 -10.35 4.97
C PHE A 420 1.18 -10.01 3.65
N TYR A 421 2.51 -10.12 3.62
CA TYR A 421 3.32 -9.85 2.44
C TYR A 421 4.26 -11.01 2.11
N PHE A 422 4.56 -11.14 0.82
CA PHE A 422 5.68 -11.92 0.33
C PHE A 422 6.95 -11.09 0.42
N GLY A 423 8.10 -11.71 0.68
CA GLY A 423 9.40 -11.07 0.50
C GLY A 423 9.60 -10.53 -0.93
N PRO A 424 10.65 -9.74 -1.21
CA PRO A 424 10.77 -9.00 -2.46
C PRO A 424 10.63 -9.88 -3.71
N ILE A 425 9.47 -9.76 -4.40
CA ILE A 425 9.15 -10.57 -5.60
C ILE A 425 9.93 -10.06 -6.81
N ALA A 426 10.30 -8.78 -6.81
CA ALA A 426 11.17 -8.17 -7.80
C ALA A 426 12.08 -7.11 -7.16
N MET A 427 13.31 -7.01 -7.65
CA MET A 427 14.27 -5.99 -7.20
C MET A 427 14.48 -4.93 -8.29
N GLY A 428 14.17 -3.68 -7.98
CA GLY A 428 14.51 -2.52 -8.81
C GLY A 428 15.82 -1.87 -8.37
N ASN A 429 16.56 -1.27 -9.31
CA ASN A 429 17.58 -0.29 -8.98
C ASN A 429 16.96 1.14 -8.92
N ALA A 430 17.78 2.17 -8.72
CA ALA A 430 17.30 3.55 -8.68
C ALA A 430 16.54 4.00 -9.95
N ALA A 431 16.96 3.56 -11.15
CA ALA A 431 16.27 3.88 -12.40
C ALA A 431 14.91 3.15 -12.52
N ASN A 432 14.81 1.93 -11.97
CA ASN A 432 13.58 1.14 -11.95
C ASN A 432 12.58 1.62 -10.88
N SER A 433 12.93 2.58 -10.02
CA SER A 433 12.05 3.05 -8.93
C SER A 433 10.73 3.66 -9.41
N MET A 434 10.73 4.27 -10.61
CA MET A 434 9.55 4.89 -11.24
C MET A 434 8.75 3.91 -12.13
N PHE A 435 9.08 2.61 -12.12
CA PHE A 435 8.49 1.66 -13.06
C PHE A 435 7.26 0.97 -12.49
N VAL A 436 6.09 1.40 -12.94
CA VAL A 436 4.78 0.77 -12.70
C VAL A 436 4.74 -0.73 -13.03
N SER A 437 3.86 -1.43 -12.31
CA SER A 437 3.41 -2.79 -12.58
C SER A 437 1.88 -2.86 -12.64
N SER A 438 1.35 -3.95 -13.21
CA SER A 438 -0.06 -4.31 -13.26
C SER A 438 -0.19 -5.76 -12.78
N LEU A 439 -1.20 -6.03 -11.95
CA LEU A 439 -1.46 -7.33 -11.33
C LEU A 439 -2.81 -7.84 -11.82
N LEU A 440 -2.90 -9.14 -12.15
CA LEU A 440 -4.15 -9.79 -12.56
C LEU A 440 -4.28 -11.16 -11.90
N TYR A 441 -5.47 -11.44 -11.34
CA TYR A 441 -5.88 -12.79 -10.99
C TYR A 441 -6.97 -13.24 -11.97
N SER A 442 -6.69 -14.30 -12.74
CA SER A 442 -7.59 -14.83 -13.77
C SER A 442 -7.32 -16.31 -13.99
N ASP A 443 -8.35 -17.08 -14.33
CA ASP A 443 -8.22 -18.50 -14.71
C ASP A 443 -7.45 -19.35 -13.67
N GLY A 444 -7.67 -19.03 -12.38
CA GLY A 444 -7.01 -19.68 -11.24
C GLY A 444 -5.52 -19.36 -11.06
N SER A 445 -4.98 -18.42 -11.83
CA SER A 445 -3.57 -18.01 -11.87
C SER A 445 -3.39 -16.54 -11.48
N LEU A 446 -2.22 -16.19 -10.91
CA LEU A 446 -1.84 -14.83 -10.56
C LEU A 446 -0.68 -14.37 -11.46
N HIS A 447 -0.83 -13.21 -12.09
CA HIS A 447 0.09 -12.68 -13.10
C HIS A 447 0.56 -11.27 -12.75
N LEU A 448 1.84 -10.99 -12.98
CA LEU A 448 2.48 -9.70 -12.76
C LEU A 448 3.12 -9.20 -14.06
N LEU A 449 2.61 -8.09 -14.60
CA LEU A 449 3.17 -7.39 -15.76
C LEU A 449 3.93 -6.16 -15.25
N GLN A 450 5.24 -6.09 -15.46
CA GLN A 450 6.11 -5.05 -14.87
C GLN A 450 6.94 -4.34 -15.96
N ARG A 451 7.02 -3.01 -15.87
CA ARG A 451 8.03 -2.23 -16.62
C ARG A 451 9.42 -2.48 -16.00
N ARG A 452 10.41 -2.81 -16.83
CA ARG A 452 11.80 -3.10 -16.40
C ARG A 452 12.78 -2.43 -17.36
N ALA A 453 14.06 -2.39 -17.00
CA ALA A 453 15.14 -1.91 -17.86
C ALA A 453 16.07 -3.05 -18.28
N ASN A 454 16.61 -2.97 -19.49
CA ASN A 454 17.71 -3.79 -19.97
C ASN A 454 18.70 -2.97 -20.83
N ASP A 455 19.65 -3.66 -21.45
CA ASP A 455 20.61 -3.14 -22.44
C ASP A 455 19.98 -2.37 -23.62
N LYS A 456 18.68 -2.58 -23.88
CA LYS A 456 17.92 -1.96 -24.99
C LYS A 456 16.99 -0.84 -24.51
N GLY A 457 16.96 -0.51 -23.22
CA GLY A 457 16.09 0.50 -22.65
C GLY A 457 14.90 -0.09 -21.88
N SER A 458 13.71 0.47 -22.11
CA SER A 458 12.50 0.18 -21.32
C SER A 458 11.71 -1.01 -21.88
N VAL A 459 11.74 -2.15 -21.20
CA VAL A 459 10.98 -3.37 -21.54
C VAL A 459 9.71 -3.49 -20.69
N ILE A 460 8.74 -4.28 -21.17
CA ILE A 460 7.65 -4.80 -20.35
C ILE A 460 7.77 -6.33 -20.28
N SER A 461 7.80 -6.87 -19.07
CA SER A 461 7.97 -8.30 -18.80
C SER A 461 6.81 -8.85 -17.98
N LEU A 462 6.45 -10.11 -18.21
CA LEU A 462 5.40 -10.85 -17.51
C LEU A 462 6.04 -11.94 -16.62
N ALA A 463 5.45 -12.17 -15.44
CA ALA A 463 5.74 -13.32 -14.57
C ALA A 463 4.44 -13.97 -14.08
N ARG A 464 4.46 -15.28 -13.80
CA ARG A 464 3.34 -16.04 -13.21
C ARG A 464 3.67 -16.42 -11.77
N LEU A 465 2.99 -15.78 -10.82
CA LEU A 465 3.26 -15.83 -9.38
C LEU A 465 2.72 -17.13 -8.74
N THR A 466 3.32 -18.26 -9.11
CA THR A 466 2.77 -19.60 -8.88
C THR A 466 2.97 -20.09 -7.44
N GLU A 467 4.19 -19.94 -6.90
CA GLU A 467 4.49 -20.36 -5.52
C GLU A 467 3.97 -19.33 -4.49
N GLU A 468 3.88 -18.05 -4.88
CA GLU A 468 3.18 -17.02 -4.13
C GLU A 468 1.70 -17.38 -4.02
N LEU A 469 0.99 -17.63 -5.13
CA LEU A 469 -0.44 -17.97 -5.11
C LEU A 469 -0.72 -19.25 -4.32
N LYS A 470 0.11 -20.28 -4.47
CA LYS A 470 0.08 -21.52 -3.65
C LYS A 470 0.19 -21.22 -2.15
N THR A 471 1.05 -20.28 -1.78
CA THR A 471 1.20 -19.81 -0.39
C THR A 471 -0.02 -18.99 0.05
N ILE A 472 -0.57 -18.10 -0.81
CA ILE A 472 -1.82 -17.36 -0.54
C ILE A 472 -2.93 -18.34 -0.18
N LYS A 473 -3.16 -19.36 -1.02
CA LYS A 473 -4.18 -20.39 -0.78
C LYS A 473 -4.00 -21.07 0.59
N SER A 474 -2.77 -21.40 0.97
CA SER A 474 -2.44 -21.97 2.28
C SER A 474 -2.72 -21.02 3.45
N VAL A 475 -2.43 -19.73 3.30
CA VAL A 475 -2.67 -18.69 4.34
C VAL A 475 -4.17 -18.43 4.48
N LEU A 476 -4.91 -18.22 3.39
CA LEU A 476 -6.36 -17.98 3.43
C LEU A 476 -7.13 -19.20 3.97
N SER A 477 -6.70 -20.42 3.63
CA SER A 477 -7.24 -21.65 4.24
C SER A 477 -6.97 -21.71 5.75
N THR A 478 -5.80 -21.25 6.20
CA THR A 478 -5.46 -21.14 7.63
C THR A 478 -6.33 -20.12 8.34
N TRP A 479 -6.55 -18.93 7.76
CA TRP A 479 -7.46 -17.89 8.28
C TRP A 479 -8.86 -18.44 8.45
N SER A 480 -9.45 -19.00 7.40
CA SER A 480 -10.83 -19.52 7.43
C SER A 480 -11.00 -20.67 8.44
N ARG A 481 -9.97 -21.50 8.66
CA ARG A 481 -9.99 -22.54 9.70
C ARG A 481 -9.91 -21.97 11.12
N LEU A 482 -9.11 -20.94 11.35
CA LEU A 482 -9.02 -20.24 12.65
C LEU A 482 -10.33 -19.49 12.94
N ASP A 483 -10.83 -18.73 11.98
CA ASP A 483 -12.10 -18.00 12.08
C ASP A 483 -13.27 -18.95 12.40
N ALA A 484 -13.35 -20.10 11.73
CA ALA A 484 -14.36 -21.12 12.02
C ALA A 484 -14.21 -21.72 13.43
N SER A 485 -12.97 -21.98 13.89
CA SER A 485 -12.70 -22.50 15.23
C SER A 485 -13.08 -21.51 16.32
N PHE A 486 -12.80 -20.21 16.15
CA PHE A 486 -13.14 -19.18 17.13
C PHE A 486 -14.65 -18.88 17.15
N SER A 487 -15.30 -18.88 15.99
CA SER A 487 -16.75 -18.77 15.89
C SER A 487 -17.45 -19.91 16.65
N ALA A 488 -16.92 -21.13 16.58
CA ALA A 488 -17.44 -22.28 17.31
C ALA A 488 -17.25 -22.21 18.85
N SER A 489 -16.31 -21.40 19.36
CA SER A 489 -16.16 -21.09 20.79
C SER A 489 -16.79 -19.77 21.22
N SER A 490 -17.59 -19.14 20.35
CA SER A 490 -18.16 -17.78 20.52
C SER A 490 -17.10 -16.68 20.72
N THR A 491 -15.84 -16.96 20.37
CA THR A 491 -14.75 -15.99 20.43
C THR A 491 -14.88 -15.02 19.25
N PRO A 492 -14.89 -13.70 19.47
CA PRO A 492 -15.08 -12.73 18.39
C PRO A 492 -14.03 -12.86 17.29
N THR A 493 -14.47 -12.98 16.04
CA THR A 493 -13.60 -13.03 14.85
C THR A 493 -13.65 -11.75 14.02
N ALA A 494 -14.75 -10.99 14.12
CA ALA A 494 -14.89 -9.68 13.50
C ALA A 494 -13.83 -8.72 14.06
N GLY A 495 -12.94 -8.23 13.21
CA GLY A 495 -11.84 -7.34 13.57
C GLY A 495 -10.63 -7.99 14.24
N LEU A 496 -10.62 -9.32 14.48
CA LEU A 496 -9.41 -10.03 14.92
C LEU A 496 -8.35 -9.95 13.80
N VAL A 497 -7.08 -9.72 14.10
CA VAL A 497 -6.03 -9.56 13.06
C VAL A 497 -4.79 -10.44 13.23
N GLY A 498 -4.51 -10.90 14.45
CA GLY A 498 -3.30 -11.65 14.78
C GLY A 498 -3.42 -12.36 16.12
N LEU A 499 -2.70 -13.48 16.26
CA LEU A 499 -2.76 -14.37 17.41
C LEU A 499 -1.37 -14.96 17.72
N LEU A 500 -0.76 -14.51 18.82
CA LEU A 500 0.43 -15.14 19.38
C LEU A 500 0.01 -16.20 20.41
N SER A 501 0.14 -17.48 20.07
CA SER A 501 -0.28 -18.58 20.93
C SER A 501 0.79 -19.68 21.04
N ASN A 502 0.55 -20.91 20.57
CA ASN A 502 1.47 -22.01 20.84
C ASN A 502 2.65 -22.09 19.85
N SER A 503 2.48 -21.58 18.63
CA SER A 503 3.45 -21.65 17.54
C SER A 503 4.71 -20.80 17.82
N ALA A 504 5.90 -21.39 17.60
CA ALA A 504 7.17 -20.68 17.71
C ALA A 504 8.28 -21.38 16.88
N SER A 505 9.30 -20.63 16.48
CA SER A 505 10.52 -21.16 15.84
C SER A 505 11.69 -20.21 16.11
N GLY A 506 12.83 -20.73 16.57
CA GLY A 506 14.00 -19.90 16.88
C GLY A 506 13.70 -18.81 17.91
N ASP A 507 14.03 -17.55 17.57
CA ASP A 507 13.67 -16.35 18.34
C ASP A 507 12.30 -15.75 17.97
N ALA A 508 11.46 -16.44 17.20
CA ALA A 508 10.13 -15.97 16.81
C ALA A 508 8.98 -16.69 17.56
N TRP A 509 8.12 -15.91 18.20
CA TRP A 509 6.74 -16.30 18.51
C TRP A 509 5.93 -16.11 17.23
N ILE A 510 5.41 -17.21 16.68
CA ILE A 510 4.72 -17.19 15.41
C ILE A 510 3.28 -16.72 15.61
N ASP A 511 2.84 -15.78 14.79
CA ASP A 511 1.43 -15.43 14.66
C ASP A 511 0.71 -16.54 13.88
N ASP A 512 -0.32 -17.13 14.48
CA ASP A 512 -1.10 -18.21 13.87
C ASP A 512 -1.87 -17.72 12.62
N TYR A 513 -2.18 -16.42 12.51
CA TYR A 513 -2.72 -15.79 11.30
C TYR A 513 -1.65 -15.44 10.24
N ARG A 514 -0.35 -15.59 10.52
CA ARG A 514 0.76 -15.34 9.57
C ARG A 514 0.87 -13.90 9.04
N SER A 515 0.33 -12.92 9.76
CA SER A 515 0.49 -11.49 9.45
C SER A 515 1.83 -10.95 9.91
N VAL A 516 2.13 -10.98 11.22
CA VAL A 516 3.38 -10.47 11.80
C VAL A 516 3.80 -11.35 12.98
N ASN A 517 5.01 -11.92 12.95
CA ASN A 517 5.56 -12.66 14.08
C ASN A 517 6.14 -11.70 15.15
N ALA A 518 6.13 -12.10 16.42
CA ALA A 518 6.83 -11.37 17.48
C ALA A 518 8.22 -11.96 17.76
N LYS A 519 9.20 -11.10 18.04
CA LYS A 519 10.56 -11.49 18.43
C LYS A 519 10.64 -11.70 19.94
N VAL A 520 11.16 -12.84 20.37
CA VAL A 520 11.27 -13.27 21.76
C VAL A 520 12.72 -13.15 22.24
N MET A 521 12.89 -12.71 23.49
CA MET A 521 14.20 -12.48 24.11
C MET A 521 14.25 -13.14 25.48
N ASN A 522 15.30 -13.93 25.73
CA ASN A 522 15.64 -14.53 27.03
C ASN A 522 14.47 -15.21 27.77
N ALA A 523 13.62 -15.93 27.03
CA ALA A 523 12.37 -16.52 27.52
C ALA A 523 12.36 -18.05 27.44
N VAL A 524 11.55 -18.69 28.29
CA VAL A 524 11.27 -20.14 28.23
C VAL A 524 9.91 -20.37 27.57
N LYS A 525 9.86 -21.17 26.50
CA LYS A 525 8.59 -21.57 25.87
C LYS A 525 7.74 -22.37 26.87
N VAL A 526 6.46 -22.05 26.96
CA VAL A 526 5.44 -22.82 27.68
C VAL A 526 4.27 -23.16 26.75
N HIS A 527 3.27 -23.91 27.23
CA HIS A 527 2.03 -24.09 26.48
C HIS A 527 1.38 -22.72 26.21
N ASP A 528 0.97 -22.47 24.98
CA ASP A 528 0.27 -21.25 24.52
C ASP A 528 1.02 -19.92 24.64
N GLY A 529 2.29 -19.92 25.03
CA GLY A 529 3.12 -18.72 25.04
C GLY A 529 4.49 -18.90 25.66
N PHE A 530 4.93 -17.93 26.46
CA PHE A 530 6.28 -17.85 27.02
C PHE A 530 6.28 -17.43 28.49
N LYS A 531 7.30 -17.88 29.23
CA LYS A 531 7.65 -17.39 30.56
C LYS A 531 8.90 -16.53 30.45
N PHE A 532 8.75 -15.25 30.83
CA PHE A 532 9.81 -14.27 30.95
C PHE A 532 10.25 -14.20 32.43
N THR A 533 11.52 -13.87 32.70
CA THR A 533 12.08 -13.83 34.07
C THR A 533 13.25 -12.86 34.13
N GLY A 534 13.01 -11.69 34.73
CA GLY A 534 14.01 -10.67 34.99
C GLY A 534 14.40 -9.85 33.76
N PHE A 535 15.37 -8.95 33.98
CA PHE A 535 15.81 -7.96 33.00
C PHE A 535 16.22 -8.54 31.64
N GLY A 536 15.83 -7.84 30.58
CA GLY A 536 16.15 -8.21 29.20
C GLY A 536 15.41 -9.46 28.70
N SER A 537 14.45 -9.99 29.47
CA SER A 537 13.52 -11.02 29.00
C SER A 537 12.17 -10.42 28.62
N GLY A 538 11.59 -10.89 27.52
CA GLY A 538 10.35 -10.32 26.99
C GLY A 538 10.09 -10.72 25.54
N ALA A 539 9.12 -10.06 24.91
CA ALA A 539 8.88 -10.15 23.48
C ALA A 539 8.43 -8.79 22.89
N ILE A 540 8.75 -8.58 21.61
CA ILE A 540 8.39 -7.40 20.81
C ILE A 540 7.54 -7.87 19.64
N TRP A 541 6.34 -7.31 19.47
CA TRP A 541 5.45 -7.58 18.34
C TRP A 541 5.36 -6.33 17.45
N PRO A 542 6.11 -6.28 16.33
CA PRO A 542 6.34 -5.07 15.55
C PRO A 542 5.23 -4.81 14.53
N VAL A 543 4.00 -4.71 15.01
CA VAL A 543 2.76 -4.74 14.22
C VAL A 543 2.61 -3.58 13.23
N ASN A 544 3.18 -2.42 13.52
CA ASN A 544 3.17 -1.22 12.68
C ASN A 544 4.58 -0.59 12.56
N ASN A 545 5.63 -1.34 12.89
CA ASN A 545 6.99 -0.85 12.76
C ASN A 545 7.41 -0.87 11.29
N ARG A 546 7.70 0.31 10.72
CA ARG A 546 7.97 0.49 9.29
C ARG A 546 9.24 -0.23 8.81
N GLU A 547 10.23 -0.44 9.68
CA GLU A 547 11.48 -1.12 9.31
C GLU A 547 11.30 -2.64 9.13
N SER A 548 10.33 -3.23 9.84
CA SER A 548 9.94 -4.63 9.68
C SER A 548 8.69 -4.82 8.80
N ASN A 549 8.32 -3.81 8.01
CA ASN A 549 7.09 -3.77 7.21
C ASN A 549 5.81 -4.12 8.00
N GLY A 550 5.66 -3.65 9.24
CA GLY A 550 4.44 -3.83 10.03
C GLY A 550 3.22 -3.16 9.34
N PRO A 551 2.15 -3.89 9.00
CA PRO A 551 1.05 -3.35 8.20
C PRO A 551 -0.11 -2.75 9.00
N HIS A 552 -0.13 -2.91 10.32
CA HIS A 552 -1.32 -2.69 11.14
C HIS A 552 -1.48 -1.21 11.55
N THR A 553 -1.48 -0.30 10.57
CA THR A 553 -1.58 1.16 10.76
C THR A 553 -2.79 1.61 11.58
N PHE A 554 -3.85 0.79 11.62
CA PHE A 554 -5.03 0.99 12.48
C PHE A 554 -4.70 1.15 13.97
N VAL A 555 -3.58 0.59 14.49
CA VAL A 555 -3.23 0.68 15.93
C VAL A 555 -3.00 2.11 16.40
N ASN A 556 -2.84 3.06 15.47
CA ASN A 556 -2.78 4.48 15.77
C ASN A 556 -4.12 5.09 16.17
N TYR A 557 -5.24 4.45 15.81
CA TYR A 557 -6.59 4.97 15.94
C TYR A 557 -7.51 4.06 16.77
N ASN A 558 -7.52 2.76 16.47
CA ASN A 558 -8.44 1.81 17.09
C ASN A 558 -7.75 0.44 17.24
N PHE A 559 -7.63 -0.07 18.47
CA PHE A 559 -7.23 -1.46 18.70
C PHE A 559 -7.74 -2.01 20.02
N THR A 560 -7.81 -3.33 20.13
CA THR A 560 -7.84 -4.04 21.42
C THR A 560 -6.77 -5.13 21.42
N LEU A 561 -5.84 -5.10 22.37
CA LEU A 561 -4.84 -6.14 22.61
C LEU A 561 -5.25 -6.89 23.87
N VAL A 562 -5.57 -8.19 23.76
CA VAL A 562 -5.98 -9.04 24.89
C VAL A 562 -4.92 -10.12 25.11
N ALA A 563 -4.53 -10.40 26.35
CA ALA A 563 -3.61 -11.49 26.69
C ALA A 563 -4.07 -12.27 27.94
N THR A 564 -3.59 -13.51 28.08
CA THR A 564 -3.67 -14.27 29.33
C THR A 564 -2.33 -14.19 30.06
N VAL A 565 -2.33 -13.79 31.33
CA VAL A 565 -1.10 -13.48 32.08
C VAL A 565 -1.08 -14.13 33.47
N ILE A 566 0.11 -14.53 33.91
CA ILE A 566 0.38 -15.01 35.27
C ILE A 566 1.62 -14.29 35.80
N VAL A 567 1.49 -13.54 36.89
CA VAL A 567 2.64 -12.95 37.60
C VAL A 567 3.12 -13.97 38.64
N HIS A 568 4.38 -14.41 38.59
CA HIS A 568 4.90 -15.47 39.48
C HIS A 568 5.57 -14.94 40.75
N LYS A 569 5.89 -13.64 40.82
CA LYS A 569 6.65 -13.01 41.91
C LYS A 569 6.20 -11.57 42.14
N VAL A 570 6.29 -11.10 43.38
CA VAL A 570 6.30 -9.67 43.71
C VAL A 570 7.59 -9.05 43.19
N PRO A 571 7.54 -8.00 42.35
CA PRO A 571 8.73 -7.34 41.83
C PRO A 571 9.35 -6.42 42.89
N LYS A 572 10.58 -5.97 42.67
CA LYS A 572 11.28 -5.02 43.58
C LYS A 572 10.86 -3.57 43.39
N ASN A 573 10.51 -3.21 42.15
CA ASN A 573 10.00 -1.92 41.71
C ASN A 573 8.69 -2.18 40.95
N SER A 574 7.91 -1.14 40.61
CA SER A 574 6.90 -1.31 39.56
C SER A 574 7.58 -1.83 38.28
N THR A 575 6.87 -2.64 37.50
CA THR A 575 7.40 -3.29 36.29
C THR A 575 6.28 -3.35 35.26
N THR A 576 6.55 -2.95 34.02
CA THR A 576 5.61 -3.13 32.91
C THR A 576 5.36 -4.62 32.69
N LEU A 577 4.09 -5.01 32.50
CA LEU A 577 3.73 -6.35 32.08
C LEU A 577 3.60 -6.41 30.56
N LEU A 578 2.83 -5.47 29.99
CA LEU A 578 2.62 -5.33 28.55
C LEU A 578 2.22 -3.91 28.17
N GLY A 579 2.55 -3.48 26.95
CA GLY A 579 2.43 -2.08 26.54
C GLY A 579 2.41 -1.85 25.04
N ALA A 580 1.83 -0.72 24.62
CA ALA A 580 1.86 -0.18 23.27
C ALA A 580 2.82 1.02 23.21
N VAL A 581 3.83 0.99 22.35
CA VAL A 581 4.96 1.94 22.37
C VAL A 581 5.03 2.78 21.09
N LEU A 582 5.30 4.07 21.25
CA LEU A 582 5.53 4.99 20.14
C LEU A 582 6.89 4.74 19.48
N ALA A 583 6.96 4.94 18.17
CA ALA A 583 8.18 4.83 17.39
C ALA A 583 9.32 5.74 17.90
N GLU A 584 10.56 5.37 17.57
CA GLU A 584 11.71 6.26 17.74
C GLU A 584 11.52 7.58 16.96
N PRO A 585 12.03 8.72 17.48
CA PRO A 585 12.84 8.87 18.69
C PRO A 585 12.01 9.09 19.97
N ILE A 586 10.68 8.92 19.93
CA ILE A 586 9.80 9.24 21.08
C ILE A 586 9.74 8.07 22.08
N SER A 587 9.70 6.82 21.60
CA SER A 587 9.91 5.58 22.39
C SER A 587 9.08 5.45 23.68
N THR A 588 7.95 6.17 23.76
CA THR A 588 7.16 6.33 24.97
C THR A 588 6.09 5.25 25.06
N LEU A 589 5.89 4.69 26.26
CA LEU A 589 4.79 3.77 26.57
C LEU A 589 3.46 4.54 26.56
N PHE A 590 2.73 4.43 25.45
CA PHE A 590 1.53 5.23 25.18
C PHE A 590 0.30 4.72 25.94
N ILE A 591 0.11 3.40 25.99
CA ILE A 591 -0.86 2.70 26.85
C ILE A 591 -0.18 1.46 27.39
N GLY A 592 -0.27 1.18 28.69
CA GLY A 592 0.33 0.00 29.31
C GLY A 592 -0.35 -0.46 30.59
N LEU A 593 -0.04 -1.70 30.97
CA LEU A 593 -0.38 -2.29 32.26
C LEU A 593 0.92 -2.71 32.95
N SER A 594 1.10 -2.24 34.17
CA SER A 594 2.23 -2.51 35.06
C SER A 594 1.72 -3.13 36.37
N TYR A 595 2.61 -3.75 37.14
CA TYR A 595 2.25 -4.40 38.41
C TYR A 595 3.14 -3.88 39.55
N GLY A 596 2.48 -3.30 40.55
CA GLY A 596 3.11 -2.64 41.70
C GLY A 596 3.65 -3.64 42.74
N THR A 597 4.57 -3.17 43.57
CA THR A 597 5.26 -3.97 44.60
C THR A 597 4.38 -4.31 45.81
N ASP A 598 3.27 -3.58 45.97
CA ASP A 598 2.27 -3.75 47.02
C ASP A 598 1.14 -4.74 46.66
N GLY A 599 1.13 -5.26 45.43
CA GLY A 599 0.07 -6.12 44.90
C GLY A 599 -1.05 -5.35 44.18
N THR A 600 -0.88 -4.08 43.84
CA THR A 600 -1.82 -3.32 42.99
C THR A 600 -1.47 -3.39 41.50
N TRP A 601 -2.48 -3.31 40.63
CA TRP A 601 -2.27 -3.03 39.21
C TRP A 601 -2.06 -1.54 38.99
N GLU A 602 -1.16 -1.19 38.09
CA GLU A 602 -0.87 0.19 37.69
C GLU A 602 -1.12 0.37 36.19
N THR A 603 -1.77 1.45 35.79
CA THR A 603 -2.04 1.77 34.38
C THR A 603 -1.14 2.88 33.89
N VAL A 604 -0.60 2.75 32.68
CA VAL A 604 0.25 3.77 32.06
C VAL A 604 -0.49 4.41 30.90
N PHE A 605 -0.54 5.75 30.88
CA PHE A 605 -1.14 6.54 29.81
C PHE A 605 -0.17 7.67 29.42
N ASN A 606 0.29 7.68 28.17
CA ASN A 606 1.27 8.64 27.64
C ASN A 606 2.52 8.81 28.54
N GLY A 607 3.06 7.70 29.05
CA GLY A 607 4.19 7.66 29.98
C GLY A 607 3.86 7.97 31.45
N GLU A 608 2.65 8.41 31.78
CA GLU A 608 2.22 8.67 33.16
C GLU A 608 1.61 7.41 33.79
N THR A 609 2.24 6.91 34.86
CA THR A 609 1.77 5.73 35.63
C THR A 609 0.81 6.14 36.74
N THR A 610 -0.34 5.49 36.82
CA THR A 610 -1.35 5.67 37.87
C THR A 610 -1.74 4.33 38.50
N THR A 611 -1.62 4.23 39.82
CA THR A 611 -2.08 3.08 40.61
C THR A 611 -3.60 2.93 40.54
N SER A 612 -4.09 1.74 40.20
CA SER A 612 -5.51 1.42 40.19
C SER A 612 -6.02 1.01 41.58
N GLY A 613 -7.34 1.07 41.78
CA GLY A 613 -8.00 0.47 42.96
C GLY A 613 -8.13 -1.06 42.91
N SER A 614 -7.36 -1.75 42.05
CA SER A 614 -7.49 -3.19 41.80
C SER A 614 -6.19 -3.95 42.09
N THR A 615 -6.31 -5.18 42.58
CA THR A 615 -5.17 -5.97 43.08
C THR A 615 -4.89 -7.22 42.26
N TRP A 616 -3.64 -7.68 42.34
CA TRP A 616 -3.16 -8.90 41.73
C TRP A 616 -2.55 -9.85 42.77
N MET A 617 -2.43 -11.14 42.45
CA MET A 617 -1.91 -12.17 43.34
C MET A 617 -0.88 -13.06 42.62
N PRO A 618 0.29 -13.34 43.23
CA PRO A 618 1.27 -14.27 42.68
C PRO A 618 0.66 -15.64 42.36
N GLY A 619 0.89 -16.13 41.15
CA GLY A 619 0.42 -17.43 40.66
C GLY A 619 -1.04 -17.46 40.19
N LYS A 620 -1.86 -16.42 40.40
CA LYS A 620 -3.17 -16.33 39.76
C LYS A 620 -3.01 -15.98 38.28
N GLU A 621 -3.81 -16.63 37.44
CA GLU A 621 -4.00 -16.26 36.03
C GLU A 621 -5.09 -15.19 35.88
N TYR A 622 -4.84 -14.22 35.00
CA TYR A 622 -5.74 -13.11 34.67
C TYR A 622 -5.91 -13.00 33.16
N GLN A 623 -7.09 -12.58 32.71
CA GLN A 623 -7.24 -11.99 31.38
C GLN A 623 -6.97 -10.49 31.50
N VAL A 624 -6.15 -9.92 30.61
CA VAL A 624 -5.83 -8.49 30.59
C VAL A 624 -5.99 -7.92 29.20
N ALA A 625 -6.42 -6.66 29.09
CA ALA A 625 -6.55 -6.00 27.80
C ALA A 625 -6.15 -4.52 27.83
N LEU A 626 -5.45 -4.07 26.78
CA LEU A 626 -5.30 -2.66 26.43
C LEU A 626 -6.25 -2.32 25.28
N MET A 627 -6.80 -1.12 25.29
CA MET A 627 -7.68 -0.64 24.22
C MET A 627 -7.38 0.82 23.89
N LEU A 628 -7.37 1.14 22.61
CA LEU A 628 -7.40 2.50 22.08
C LEU A 628 -8.65 2.67 21.22
N GLN A 629 -9.35 3.78 21.43
CA GLN A 629 -10.49 4.21 20.61
C GLN A 629 -10.28 5.66 20.12
N ASP A 630 -10.68 5.93 18.88
CA ASP A 630 -10.67 7.25 18.22
C ASP A 630 -9.30 7.98 18.25
N GLY A 631 -8.21 7.24 18.44
CA GLY A 631 -6.84 7.77 18.58
C GLY A 631 -6.54 8.52 19.87
N ASN A 632 -7.52 8.73 20.76
CA ASN A 632 -7.37 9.56 21.97
C ASN A 632 -7.99 9.01 23.28
N LYS A 633 -8.71 7.88 23.23
CA LYS A 633 -9.30 7.22 24.40
C LYS A 633 -8.58 5.92 24.69
N GLY A 634 -7.74 5.92 25.72
CA GLY A 634 -7.10 4.70 26.23
C GLY A 634 -7.91 4.09 27.36
N SER A 635 -8.00 2.76 27.40
CA SER A 635 -8.53 2.04 28.56
C SER A 635 -7.82 0.70 28.76
N VAL A 636 -7.81 0.24 30.01
CA VAL A 636 -7.13 -0.99 30.46
C VAL A 636 -8.09 -1.81 31.30
N TYR A 637 -8.14 -3.11 31.04
CA TYR A 637 -9.06 -4.05 31.69
C TYR A 637 -8.32 -5.26 32.29
N VAL A 638 -8.85 -5.78 33.40
CA VAL A 638 -8.44 -7.03 34.04
C VAL A 638 -9.69 -7.86 34.35
N ASP A 639 -9.71 -9.13 33.93
CA ASP A 639 -10.85 -10.06 34.03
C ASP A 639 -12.18 -9.46 33.50
N GLY A 640 -12.08 -8.60 32.47
CA GLY A 640 -13.22 -7.88 31.86
C GLY A 640 -13.69 -6.65 32.64
N MET A 641 -13.04 -6.27 33.74
CA MET A 641 -13.33 -5.07 34.53
C MET A 641 -12.34 -3.95 34.21
N SER A 642 -12.80 -2.71 34.05
CA SER A 642 -11.89 -1.57 33.82
C SER A 642 -11.06 -1.26 35.07
N VAL A 643 -9.75 -1.10 34.89
CA VAL A 643 -8.80 -0.73 35.96
C VAL A 643 -8.21 0.67 35.77
N GLY A 644 -8.37 1.25 34.57
CA GLY A 644 -8.01 2.64 34.28
C GLY A 644 -8.45 3.06 32.87
N SER A 645 -8.70 4.35 32.68
CA SER A 645 -9.08 4.92 31.38
C SER A 645 -8.81 6.41 31.30
N LEU A 646 -8.29 6.89 30.16
CA LEU A 646 -8.03 8.30 29.89
C LEU A 646 -8.57 8.69 28.50
N ALA A 647 -9.49 9.66 28.47
CA ALA A 647 -10.15 10.13 27.24
C ALA A 647 -9.47 11.36 26.58
N THR A 648 -8.24 11.66 26.99
CA THR A 648 -7.50 12.87 26.61
C THR A 648 -6.06 12.57 26.19
N LEU A 649 -5.80 11.37 25.65
CA LEU A 649 -4.49 11.07 25.06
C LEU A 649 -4.29 11.93 23.79
N PRO A 650 -3.05 12.33 23.46
CA PRO A 650 -2.79 13.08 22.23
C PRO A 650 -3.02 12.18 21.01
N THR A 651 -3.76 12.68 20.00
CA THR A 651 -4.00 11.96 18.74
C THR A 651 -2.68 11.74 17.98
N PRO A 652 -2.63 10.85 16.96
CA PRO A 652 -1.45 10.66 16.13
C PRO A 652 -0.86 11.95 15.55
N GLU A 653 -1.72 12.92 15.20
CA GLU A 653 -1.36 14.23 14.66
C GLU A 653 -0.77 15.17 15.72
N VAL A 654 -1.16 15.02 17.00
CA VAL A 654 -0.67 15.85 18.12
C VAL A 654 0.60 15.26 18.74
N ARG A 655 0.69 13.92 18.84
CA ARG A 655 1.85 13.23 19.46
C ARG A 655 3.06 13.09 18.54
N GLY A 656 2.90 13.31 17.23
CA GLY A 656 3.99 13.34 16.25
C GLY A 656 4.65 11.99 15.91
N ALA A 657 4.25 10.89 16.56
CA ALA A 657 4.74 9.54 16.30
C ALA A 657 3.61 8.51 16.17
N GLU A 658 3.90 7.44 15.44
CA GLU A 658 3.02 6.28 15.32
C GLU A 658 3.29 5.29 16.48
N ILE A 659 2.29 4.51 16.88
CA ILE A 659 2.52 3.29 17.67
C ILE A 659 3.16 2.29 16.73
N ALA A 660 4.33 1.75 17.09
CA ALA A 660 5.09 0.82 16.24
C ALA A 660 4.97 -0.63 16.74
N ASP A 661 5.12 -0.81 18.05
CA ASP A 661 5.38 -2.11 18.67
C ASP A 661 4.47 -2.35 19.89
N PHE A 662 4.09 -3.61 20.11
CA PHE A 662 3.60 -4.08 21.41
C PHE A 662 4.72 -4.83 22.14
N TYR A 663 4.95 -4.49 23.41
CA TYR A 663 5.95 -5.14 24.26
C TYR A 663 5.29 -6.03 25.31
N PHE A 664 5.98 -7.12 25.67
CA PHE A 664 5.69 -7.99 26.80
C PHE A 664 6.96 -8.12 27.61
N VAL A 665 6.96 -7.74 28.89
CA VAL A 665 8.19 -7.50 29.67
C VAL A 665 8.29 -8.44 30.87
N GLY A 666 9.47 -9.06 31.02
CA GLY A 666 9.78 -9.99 32.11
C GLY A 666 10.49 -9.38 33.32
N GLY A 667 10.98 -8.15 33.17
CA GLY A 667 11.66 -7.38 34.22
C GLY A 667 12.41 -6.16 33.68
N GLU A 668 12.52 -5.12 34.50
CA GLU A 668 13.18 -3.83 34.20
C GLU A 668 14.39 -3.55 35.10
N ASP A 669 14.61 -4.40 36.12
CA ASP A 669 15.65 -4.27 37.15
C ASP A 669 16.98 -4.90 36.70
N GLU A 670 17.92 -4.09 36.20
CA GLU A 670 19.25 -4.54 35.75
C GLU A 670 20.10 -5.18 36.87
N GLU A 671 19.93 -4.72 38.12
CA GLU A 671 20.72 -5.17 39.27
C GLU A 671 20.27 -6.55 39.76
N ASP A 672 18.96 -6.81 39.81
CA ASP A 672 18.39 -8.13 40.11
C ASP A 672 17.61 -8.70 38.93
N LYS A 673 18.37 -9.36 38.06
CA LYS A 673 17.90 -10.13 36.88
C LYS A 673 17.03 -11.35 37.22
N LYS A 674 16.51 -11.46 38.45
CA LYS A 674 15.52 -12.48 38.87
C LYS A 674 14.41 -11.90 39.76
N SER A 675 14.31 -10.59 39.97
CA SER A 675 13.29 -9.97 40.84
C SER A 675 11.87 -10.26 40.34
N SER A 676 11.66 -10.10 39.04
CA SER A 676 10.39 -10.26 38.32
C SER A 676 10.32 -11.58 37.53
N SER A 677 9.11 -12.10 37.32
CA SER A 677 8.87 -13.31 36.51
C SER A 677 7.40 -13.41 36.14
N VAL A 678 7.09 -13.49 34.85
CA VAL A 678 5.72 -13.49 34.33
C VAL A 678 5.57 -14.53 33.22
N THR A 679 4.36 -15.06 33.05
CA THR A 679 3.99 -15.85 31.86
C THR A 679 2.93 -15.09 31.09
N VAL A 680 3.12 -14.99 29.78
CA VAL A 680 2.13 -14.45 28.84
C VAL A 680 1.76 -15.57 27.87
N LYS A 681 0.46 -15.76 27.64
CA LYS A 681 -0.13 -16.71 26.69
C LYS A 681 -1.19 -16.00 25.85
N ASN A 682 -1.53 -16.61 24.70
CA ASN A 682 -2.77 -16.33 23.96
C ASN A 682 -3.03 -14.82 23.78
N VAL A 683 -2.12 -14.14 23.08
CA VAL A 683 -2.26 -12.72 22.78
C VAL A 683 -3.07 -12.56 21.49
N PHE A 684 -4.24 -11.92 21.59
CA PHE A 684 -5.10 -11.57 20.47
C PHE A 684 -4.99 -10.08 20.21
N LEU A 685 -4.86 -9.68 18.94
CA LEU A 685 -4.93 -8.28 18.51
C LEU A 685 -6.16 -8.06 17.63
N TYR A 686 -6.94 -7.02 17.93
CA TYR A 686 -8.11 -6.59 17.17
C TYR A 686 -7.92 -5.17 16.61
N ASN A 687 -8.43 -4.89 15.42
CA ASN A 687 -8.43 -3.57 14.76
C ASN A 687 -9.52 -2.59 15.24
N ARG A 688 -10.20 -2.94 16.34
CA ARG A 688 -11.35 -2.19 16.88
C ARG A 688 -11.42 -2.30 18.42
N PRO A 689 -12.16 -1.40 19.08
CA PRO A 689 -12.66 -1.62 20.43
C PRO A 689 -13.51 -2.89 20.52
N LEU A 690 -13.41 -3.59 21.66
CA LEU A 690 -14.28 -4.71 22.03
C LEU A 690 -15.26 -4.30 23.14
N GLY A 691 -16.50 -4.78 23.09
CA GLY A 691 -17.44 -4.66 24.20
C GLY A 691 -16.99 -5.44 25.44
N VAL A 692 -17.49 -5.08 26.62
CA VAL A 692 -17.16 -5.79 27.89
C VAL A 692 -17.53 -7.27 27.82
N ASP A 693 -18.66 -7.61 27.18
CA ASP A 693 -19.06 -9.00 27.00
C ASP A 693 -18.27 -9.70 25.89
N GLU A 694 -17.76 -8.97 24.88
CA GLU A 694 -16.81 -9.52 23.92
C GLU A 694 -15.48 -9.89 24.58
N LEU A 695 -14.93 -9.01 25.43
CA LEU A 695 -13.72 -9.30 26.22
C LEU A 695 -13.91 -10.61 27.02
N ARG A 696 -15.04 -10.79 27.70
CA ARG A 696 -15.38 -12.03 28.44
C ARG A 696 -15.46 -13.29 27.55
N MET A 697 -15.65 -13.14 26.24
CA MET A 697 -15.64 -14.22 25.24
C MET A 697 -14.27 -14.44 24.57
N VAL A 698 -13.29 -13.54 24.75
CA VAL A 698 -11.91 -13.75 24.25
C VAL A 698 -11.18 -14.81 25.09
N LYS A 699 -11.28 -16.06 24.64
CA LYS A 699 -10.65 -17.24 25.25
C LYS A 699 -10.10 -18.12 24.15
N LYS A 700 -9.03 -18.87 24.44
CA LYS A 700 -8.59 -19.98 23.59
C LYS A 700 -9.26 -21.28 24.05
N ILE A 701 -9.54 -22.17 23.10
CA ILE A 701 -10.00 -23.54 23.35
C ILE A 701 -8.81 -24.44 23.72
N ASP A 702 -8.96 -25.29 24.74
CA ASP A 702 -7.99 -26.35 25.05
C ASP A 702 -7.76 -27.27 23.83
N GLY A 703 -6.50 -27.68 23.63
CA GLY A 703 -5.95 -28.15 22.35
C GLY A 703 -6.41 -29.51 21.80
N SER A 704 -7.62 -30.00 22.11
CA SER A 704 -8.12 -31.33 21.69
C SER A 704 -8.14 -31.54 20.16
N MET A 705 -8.29 -30.48 19.37
CA MET A 705 -8.25 -30.51 17.90
C MET A 705 -6.84 -30.68 17.29
N HIS A 706 -5.75 -30.59 18.07
CA HIS A 706 -4.38 -30.55 17.52
C HIS A 706 -3.86 -31.87 16.93
N GLY A 707 -4.56 -33.00 17.10
CA GLY A 707 -4.18 -34.29 16.50
C GLY A 707 -4.03 -34.26 14.97
N GLY A 708 -4.84 -33.45 14.28
CA GLY A 708 -4.71 -33.17 12.85
C GLY A 708 -3.77 -31.99 12.55
N VAL A 709 -3.95 -30.87 13.26
CA VAL A 709 -3.26 -29.59 12.96
C VAL A 709 -1.74 -29.71 13.07
N SER A 710 -1.24 -30.35 14.13
CA SER A 710 0.21 -30.46 14.36
C SER A 710 0.89 -31.35 13.32
N ARG A 711 0.25 -32.47 12.92
CA ARG A 711 0.77 -33.34 11.84
C ARG A 711 0.79 -32.64 10.48
N ALA A 712 -0.23 -31.84 10.16
CA ALA A 712 -0.25 -31.06 8.92
C ALA A 712 0.85 -29.98 8.88
N LEU A 713 1.09 -29.26 9.99
CA LEU A 713 2.18 -28.28 10.09
C LEU A 713 3.57 -28.95 9.97
N LEU A 714 3.78 -30.08 10.64
CA LEU A 714 5.04 -30.83 10.57
C LEU A 714 5.29 -31.42 9.17
N LEU A 715 4.26 -31.87 8.45
CA LEU A 715 4.40 -32.32 7.07
C LEU A 715 4.73 -31.17 6.10
N LEU A 716 4.15 -29.98 6.28
CA LEU A 716 4.48 -28.81 5.46
C LEU A 716 5.91 -28.30 5.71
N LEU A 717 6.36 -28.26 6.97
CA LEU A 717 7.75 -27.95 7.30
C LEU A 717 8.72 -29.03 6.77
N GLY A 718 8.34 -30.30 6.87
CA GLY A 718 9.13 -31.43 6.34
C GLY A 718 9.27 -31.42 4.81
N LEU A 719 8.18 -31.15 4.08
CA LEU A 719 8.20 -31.11 2.61
C LEU A 719 9.07 -29.97 2.04
N CYS A 720 9.24 -28.87 2.77
CA CYS A 720 10.24 -27.85 2.41
C CYS A 720 11.68 -28.27 2.75
N GLY A 721 11.90 -29.24 3.64
CA GLY A 721 13.23 -29.72 4.03
C GLY A 721 13.84 -30.76 3.08
N PHE A 722 13.03 -31.56 2.38
CA PHE A 722 13.53 -32.62 1.51
C PHE A 722 14.08 -32.15 0.14
N ALA A 723 13.89 -30.88 -0.22
CA ALA A 723 14.47 -30.29 -1.43
C ALA A 723 15.94 -29.83 -1.25
N ALA A 724 16.53 -29.99 -0.07
CA ALA A 724 17.90 -29.56 0.25
C ALA A 724 18.94 -30.70 0.23
N LEU A 725 18.57 -31.90 -0.27
CA LEU A 725 19.41 -33.10 -0.29
C LEU A 725 19.28 -33.90 -1.61
N TYR A 726 19.48 -33.24 -2.75
CA TYR A 726 20.13 -33.81 -3.94
C TYR A 726 20.65 -32.73 -4.89
#